data_AF-A0A8K1C4Z1-F1
#
_entry.id   AF-A0A8K1C4Z1-F1
#
_cell.length_a   1.000
_cell.length_b   1.000
_cell.length_c   1.000
_cell.angle_alpha   90.00
_cell.angle_beta   90.00
_cell.angle_gamma   90.00
#
_symmetry.space_group_name_H-M   'P 1'
#
loop_
_entity.id
_entity.type
_entity.pdbx_description
1 polymer ?
#
loop_
_entity_poly.entity_id
_entity_poly.type
_entity_poly.pdbx_seq_one_letter_code
_entity_poly.pdbx_strand_id
1 'polypeptide(L)'
;MTIMERLTKAAGAAYAVEAELTWTGERFERDVQVHVGADGCIVDVTTGAKTKDTIVLSGHALVPGMVNAHSHAFQRGLRGLGETYPKTDASGNKPQSSFWTWRDEMYKLVERMTDEQIYALTKQCFSEMLDAGITSVGEFHYFHHGEGAEKRFAYDEKILQAARDVGIRVVLLNAFYEHGGFNKAPMSTPQLRFKTPSLEEYWTQMDALKSKLTSTQSLGVVAHSMRAVDLEDMNKLHQESVKRGLVFHMHLEEQTKEVEDCKEANGGKTPMALLLENLKVDNKFTAVHCTWTEPEQLKEYVARGGNVCICPLTEGNLGDGFPAIASCGTSICLGTDCNARIDMCEEMRWLEYAHRLNQSRRGVCTDAIAETDLPKLLFQYATTNGAKSLNLPVGEIKSGLGADFALIDINDEQLKFSTPESLLGAFIFGANGSSVVTATCVDGKWRKTTQRAPQTTSEATEEESPEYLAQVQVAAGLADANSDDVVKLTCGLMNVSSTSGDELAVGKLLERWLSERGWKVERQKVPPQSDSPVKVDRYNIYASRTGNKAPALLFNSHMDTVPPFLPARTDGQKIYGRGSCDAKSLIAAQMIAAQKLVESGYENDVSVLYVVSEETDHSGMKKANELGLTPSHLIVGEPTKLKMIKLQKGILKVRLTRKGIAAHSGYPHLGDSAIDPLIDVLYDLKHEKWPSSEELGATTLNIGIISGGQAANALAEHASAMLMFRLTTNPDEILDRVNSIVNGRVDVELYTSNAPVHLSVVDGYDTDVASFNTDIPYFKFDGKAYLVGAGSITDAHCSREYIDIADLETLVDFYFNLGKKLISASK
;
A
#
# COMPACT_ATOMS: atom_id res chain seq x y z
N MET A 1 35.81 3.47 -6.92
CA MET A 1 34.84 2.55 -7.53
C MET A 1 34.16 1.76 -6.42
N THR A 2 32.87 1.99 -6.18
CA THR A 2 32.07 1.26 -5.19
C THR A 2 32.00 -0.24 -5.54
N ILE A 3 31.61 -1.10 -4.60
CA ILE A 3 31.44 -2.54 -4.87
C ILE A 3 30.45 -2.75 -6.03
N MET A 4 29.32 -2.03 -6.01
CA MET A 4 28.33 -2.09 -7.08
C MET A 4 28.87 -1.61 -8.42
N GLU A 5 29.65 -0.53 -8.48
CA GLU A 5 30.26 -0.10 -9.74
C GLU A 5 31.22 -1.15 -10.32
N ARG A 6 31.93 -1.92 -9.48
CA ARG A 6 32.78 -3.03 -9.94
C ARG A 6 31.94 -4.19 -10.47
N LEU A 7 30.85 -4.55 -9.77
CA LEU A 7 29.91 -5.59 -10.19
C LEU A 7 29.20 -5.23 -11.50
N THR A 8 28.73 -3.99 -11.64
CA THR A 8 28.09 -3.50 -12.86
C THR A 8 29.07 -3.44 -14.04
N LYS A 9 30.34 -3.04 -13.80
CA LYS A 9 31.37 -3.04 -14.84
C LYS A 9 31.78 -4.44 -15.29
N ALA A 10 31.63 -5.44 -14.42
CA ALA A 10 31.92 -6.83 -14.73
C ALA A 10 30.78 -7.52 -15.51
N ALA A 11 29.60 -6.91 -15.61
CA ALA A 11 28.46 -7.48 -16.32
C ALA A 11 28.80 -7.75 -17.80
N GLY A 12 28.62 -9.00 -18.24
CA GLY A 12 28.95 -9.45 -19.61
C GLY A 12 30.40 -9.86 -19.84
N ALA A 13 31.24 -9.85 -18.80
CA ALA A 13 32.58 -10.43 -18.80
C ALA A 13 32.70 -11.54 -17.76
N ALA A 14 33.73 -12.38 -17.84
CA ALA A 14 34.03 -13.33 -16.78
C ALA A 14 34.56 -12.58 -15.54
N TYR A 15 34.07 -12.94 -14.35
CA TYR A 15 34.50 -12.36 -13.09
C TYR A 15 34.40 -13.36 -11.94
N ALA A 16 35.07 -13.07 -10.82
CA ALA A 16 34.94 -13.85 -9.60
C ALA A 16 34.42 -12.96 -8.47
N VAL A 17 33.52 -13.48 -7.64
CA VAL A 17 33.07 -12.82 -6.41
C VAL A 17 33.42 -13.68 -5.19
N GLU A 18 33.70 -13.02 -4.08
CA GLU A 18 33.89 -13.64 -2.78
C GLU A 18 33.19 -12.77 -1.73
N ALA A 19 32.12 -13.30 -1.15
CA ALA A 19 31.46 -12.67 -0.01
C ALA A 19 32.13 -13.08 1.30
N GLU A 20 31.83 -12.36 2.37
CA GLU A 20 32.37 -12.71 3.69
C GLU A 20 31.92 -14.10 4.13
N LEU A 21 30.67 -14.44 3.81
CA LEU A 21 30.09 -15.76 3.96
C LEU A 21 29.39 -16.16 2.66
N THR A 22 29.56 -17.40 2.22
CA THR A 22 28.86 -17.93 1.05
C THR A 22 28.11 -19.19 1.44
N TRP A 23 26.83 -19.28 1.08
CA TRP A 23 26.04 -20.49 1.27
C TRP A 23 26.48 -21.58 0.29
N THR A 24 26.91 -22.72 0.81
CA THR A 24 27.44 -23.85 0.04
C THR A 24 26.43 -24.97 -0.21
N GLY A 25 25.15 -24.76 0.15
CA GLY A 25 24.10 -25.78 0.13
C GLY A 25 23.87 -26.45 1.48
N GLU A 26 24.89 -26.48 2.33
CA GLU A 26 24.83 -27.09 3.67
C GLU A 26 25.00 -26.06 4.79
N ARG A 27 25.93 -25.13 4.62
CA ARG A 27 26.28 -24.12 5.62
C ARG A 27 26.89 -22.89 4.96
N PHE A 28 27.02 -21.82 5.73
CA PHE A 28 27.83 -20.67 5.35
C PHE A 28 29.32 -20.95 5.57
N GLU A 29 30.12 -20.74 4.52
CA GLU A 29 31.58 -20.89 4.57
C GLU A 29 32.30 -19.58 4.19
N ARG A 30 33.52 -19.42 4.67
CA ARG A 30 34.43 -18.32 4.33
C ARG A 30 35.37 -18.75 3.20
N ASP A 31 36.02 -17.77 2.57
CA ASP A 31 37.04 -17.99 1.53
C ASP A 31 36.52 -18.79 0.31
N VAL A 32 35.23 -18.63 -0.02
CA VAL A 32 34.57 -19.25 -1.18
C VAL A 32 34.48 -18.25 -2.33
N GLN A 33 35.17 -18.56 -3.42
CA GLN A 33 35.12 -17.79 -4.67
C GLN A 33 34.16 -18.43 -5.66
N VAL A 34 33.23 -17.63 -6.16
CA VAL A 34 32.28 -18.01 -7.22
C VAL A 34 32.71 -17.35 -8.51
N HIS A 35 33.09 -18.17 -9.49
CA HIS A 35 33.54 -17.73 -10.81
C HIS A 35 32.35 -17.73 -11.78
N VAL A 36 32.00 -16.56 -12.29
CA VAL A 36 30.90 -16.35 -13.24
C VAL A 36 31.49 -16.13 -14.63
N GLY A 37 31.00 -16.89 -15.60
CA GLY A 37 31.37 -16.79 -17.00
C GLY A 37 30.69 -15.60 -17.69
N ALA A 38 31.19 -15.24 -18.87
CA ALA A 38 30.59 -14.18 -19.68
C ALA A 38 29.17 -14.52 -20.19
N ASP A 39 28.79 -15.79 -20.13
CA ASP A 39 27.48 -16.33 -20.46
C ASP A 39 26.48 -16.25 -19.29
N GLY A 40 26.89 -15.71 -18.13
CA GLY A 40 26.04 -15.61 -16.95
C GLY A 40 25.91 -16.91 -16.16
N CYS A 41 26.69 -17.95 -16.48
CA CYS A 41 26.73 -19.21 -15.74
C CYS A 41 27.87 -19.23 -14.71
N ILE A 42 27.70 -20.01 -13.64
CA ILE A 42 28.75 -20.33 -12.69
C ILE A 42 29.68 -21.34 -13.35
N VAL A 43 30.93 -20.95 -13.57
CA VAL A 43 31.97 -21.80 -14.17
C VAL A 43 32.61 -22.68 -13.11
N ASP A 44 32.89 -22.11 -11.93
CA ASP A 44 33.58 -22.82 -10.86
C ASP A 44 33.26 -22.22 -9.49
N VAL A 45 33.37 -23.04 -8.43
CA VAL A 45 33.22 -22.65 -7.03
C VAL A 45 34.41 -23.22 -6.26
N THR A 46 35.31 -22.35 -5.79
CA THR A 46 36.60 -22.75 -5.24
C THR A 46 36.81 -22.20 -3.84
N THR A 47 37.57 -22.92 -3.01
CA THR A 47 37.99 -22.47 -1.69
C THR A 47 39.48 -22.11 -1.67
N GLY A 48 39.87 -21.06 -0.94
CA GLY A 48 41.27 -20.71 -0.72
C GLY A 48 41.72 -19.37 -1.31
N ALA A 49 42.98 -19.29 -1.78
CA ALA A 49 43.65 -18.01 -2.04
C ALA A 49 43.01 -17.19 -3.17
N LYS A 50 42.84 -15.89 -2.92
CA LYS A 50 42.24 -14.90 -3.84
C LYS A 50 43.03 -14.79 -5.13
N THR A 51 42.33 -14.81 -6.27
CA THR A 51 42.91 -14.31 -7.51
C THR A 51 42.98 -12.77 -7.46
N LYS A 52 43.88 -12.16 -8.24
CA LYS A 52 44.10 -10.71 -8.24
C LYS A 52 42.84 -9.90 -8.64
N ASP A 53 41.91 -10.55 -9.33
CA ASP A 53 40.74 -9.92 -9.96
C ASP A 53 39.41 -10.26 -9.25
N THR A 54 39.45 -10.97 -8.11
CA THR A 54 38.26 -11.32 -7.31
C THR A 54 37.62 -10.06 -6.69
N ILE A 55 36.32 -9.86 -6.91
CA ILE A 55 35.52 -8.81 -6.31
C ILE A 55 35.09 -9.26 -4.91
N VAL A 56 35.62 -8.60 -3.87
CA VAL A 56 35.31 -8.91 -2.48
C VAL A 56 34.06 -8.16 -2.03
N LEU A 57 33.07 -8.90 -1.52
CA LEU A 57 31.79 -8.41 -0.99
C LEU A 57 31.82 -8.43 0.54
N SER A 58 32.74 -7.66 1.14
CA SER A 58 32.91 -7.60 2.60
C SER A 58 31.62 -7.21 3.32
N GLY A 59 31.38 -7.78 4.49
CA GLY A 59 30.20 -7.45 5.30
C GLY A 59 28.89 -7.98 4.71
N HIS A 60 28.95 -8.90 3.75
CA HIS A 60 27.78 -9.52 3.15
C HIS A 60 27.89 -11.04 3.15
N ALA A 61 26.73 -11.69 3.15
CA ALA A 61 26.58 -13.11 2.82
C ALA A 61 26.00 -13.27 1.42
N LEU A 62 26.57 -14.19 0.63
CA LEU A 62 26.08 -14.57 -0.68
C LEU A 62 25.24 -15.85 -0.59
N VAL A 63 24.03 -15.80 -1.10
CA VAL A 63 23.11 -16.95 -1.19
C VAL A 63 22.58 -17.12 -2.62
N PRO A 64 22.13 -18.33 -3.01
CA PRO A 64 21.35 -18.48 -4.24
C PRO A 64 20.16 -17.53 -4.23
N GLY A 65 19.86 -16.94 -5.39
CA GLY A 65 18.64 -16.16 -5.55
C GLY A 65 17.42 -17.04 -5.32
N MET A 66 16.43 -16.50 -4.61
CA MET A 66 15.20 -17.24 -4.30
C MET A 66 14.32 -17.36 -5.55
N VAL A 67 13.59 -18.46 -5.63
CA VAL A 67 12.74 -18.82 -6.78
C VAL A 67 11.29 -18.82 -6.34
N ASN A 68 10.52 -17.89 -6.89
CA ASN A 68 9.09 -17.80 -6.70
C ASN A 68 8.38 -18.70 -7.72
N ALA A 69 7.84 -19.84 -7.29
CA ALA A 69 7.25 -20.82 -8.19
C ALA A 69 5.87 -20.41 -8.74
N HIS A 70 5.20 -19.44 -8.11
CA HIS A 70 3.84 -19.05 -8.48
C HIS A 70 3.54 -17.57 -8.17
N SER A 71 3.05 -16.85 -9.18
CA SER A 71 2.69 -15.42 -9.10
C SER A 71 1.56 -15.08 -10.06
N HIS A 72 0.72 -14.13 -9.66
CA HIS A 72 -0.16 -13.35 -10.53
C HIS A 72 0.20 -11.87 -10.43
N ALA A 73 1.08 -11.38 -11.29
CA ALA A 73 1.70 -10.05 -11.14
C ALA A 73 0.68 -8.90 -11.15
N PHE A 74 -0.42 -9.02 -11.90
CA PHE A 74 -1.44 -7.97 -11.93
C PHE A 74 -2.21 -7.86 -10.60
N GLN A 75 -2.33 -8.95 -9.84
CA GLN A 75 -3.04 -8.97 -8.56
C GLN A 75 -2.32 -8.15 -7.48
N ARG A 76 -1.07 -7.77 -7.71
CA ARG A 76 -0.40 -6.73 -6.95
C ARG A 76 -1.23 -5.43 -6.82
N GLY A 77 -2.06 -5.12 -7.82
CA GLY A 77 -3.00 -4.00 -7.77
C GLY A 77 -4.12 -4.13 -6.72
N LEU A 78 -4.24 -5.28 -6.04
CA LEU A 78 -5.22 -5.57 -4.99
C LEU A 78 -4.70 -5.33 -3.57
N ARG A 79 -3.45 -4.89 -3.37
CA ARG A 79 -2.91 -4.65 -2.02
C ARG A 79 -3.85 -3.74 -1.20
N GLY A 80 -4.40 -4.29 -0.12
CA GLY A 80 -5.34 -3.62 0.78
C GLY A 80 -6.80 -3.56 0.29
N LEU A 81 -7.09 -4.01 -0.93
CA LEU A 81 -8.43 -4.15 -1.48
C LEU A 81 -8.99 -5.54 -1.13
N GLY A 82 -10.30 -5.61 -0.83
CA GLY A 82 -10.94 -6.84 -0.36
C GLY A 82 -10.91 -7.03 1.17
N GLU A 83 -10.15 -6.22 1.90
CA GLU A 83 -10.06 -6.25 3.38
C GLU A 83 -11.17 -5.45 4.09
N THR A 84 -12.21 -5.04 3.36
CA THR A 84 -13.37 -4.32 3.91
C THR A 84 -14.60 -5.19 3.86
N TYR A 85 -15.14 -5.52 5.03
CA TYR A 85 -16.27 -6.44 5.15
C TYR A 85 -17.58 -5.70 5.46
N PRO A 86 -18.61 -5.79 4.60
CA PRO A 86 -19.88 -5.11 4.85
C PRO A 86 -20.58 -5.68 6.09
N LYS A 87 -21.19 -4.79 6.90
CA LYS A 87 -21.92 -5.19 8.12
C LYS A 87 -23.18 -6.00 7.80
N THR A 88 -23.84 -5.69 6.68
CA THR A 88 -25.05 -6.34 6.19
C THR A 88 -25.07 -6.31 4.66
N ASP A 89 -25.61 -7.34 4.04
CA ASP A 89 -25.96 -7.36 2.62
C ASP A 89 -27.27 -6.61 2.34
N ALA A 90 -27.70 -6.57 1.08
CA ALA A 90 -28.96 -5.93 0.67
C ALA A 90 -30.22 -6.56 1.30
N SER A 91 -30.09 -7.74 1.92
CA SER A 91 -31.16 -8.47 2.62
C SER A 91 -31.10 -8.30 4.14
N GLY A 92 -30.15 -7.51 4.66
CA GLY A 92 -29.98 -7.26 6.10
C GLY A 92 -29.20 -8.34 6.85
N ASN A 93 -28.63 -9.34 6.17
CA ASN A 93 -27.83 -10.40 6.80
C ASN A 93 -26.36 -10.02 6.79
N LYS A 94 -25.59 -10.38 7.83
CA LYS A 94 -24.12 -10.24 7.78
C LYS A 94 -23.57 -11.26 6.77
N PRO A 95 -23.05 -10.83 5.61
CA PRO A 95 -22.48 -11.78 4.66
C PRO A 95 -21.21 -12.38 5.26
N GLN A 96 -21.00 -13.69 5.07
CA GLN A 96 -19.70 -14.30 5.35
C GLN A 96 -18.77 -13.96 4.19
N SER A 97 -17.89 -12.99 4.40
CA SER A 97 -16.81 -12.70 3.47
C SER A 97 -15.90 -13.92 3.32
N SER A 98 -15.47 -14.19 2.10
CA SER A 98 -14.71 -15.37 1.71
C SER A 98 -13.82 -15.06 0.51
N PHE A 99 -13.02 -16.03 0.07
CA PHE A 99 -12.29 -16.02 -1.21
C PHE A 99 -13.14 -15.44 -2.36
N TRP A 100 -14.42 -15.81 -2.43
CA TRP A 100 -15.32 -15.42 -3.52
C TRP A 100 -15.61 -13.92 -3.55
N THR A 101 -15.70 -13.26 -2.38
CA THR A 101 -15.89 -11.81 -2.30
C THR A 101 -14.61 -11.05 -2.63
N TRP A 102 -13.44 -11.61 -2.30
CA TRP A 102 -12.15 -11.05 -2.75
C TRP A 102 -12.01 -11.17 -4.27
N ARG A 103 -12.46 -12.30 -4.85
CA ARG A 103 -12.44 -12.52 -6.30
C ARG A 103 -13.27 -11.49 -7.07
N ASP A 104 -14.36 -10.98 -6.49
CA ASP A 104 -15.13 -9.91 -7.11
C ASP A 104 -14.33 -8.59 -7.21
N GLU A 105 -13.50 -8.27 -6.22
CA GLU A 105 -12.55 -7.14 -6.30
C GLU A 105 -11.46 -7.37 -7.36
N MET A 106 -10.96 -8.61 -7.47
CA MET A 106 -10.05 -9.01 -8.54
C MET A 106 -10.69 -8.81 -9.93
N TYR A 107 -11.95 -9.17 -10.09
CA TYR A 107 -12.70 -8.94 -11.33
C TYR A 107 -12.89 -7.46 -11.64
N LYS A 108 -13.21 -6.62 -10.65
CA LYS A 108 -13.24 -5.16 -10.84
C LYS A 108 -11.90 -4.60 -11.28
N LEU A 109 -10.80 -5.12 -10.74
CA LEU A 109 -9.46 -4.76 -11.17
C LEU A 109 -9.20 -5.15 -12.63
N VAL A 110 -9.59 -6.36 -13.03
CA VAL A 110 -9.47 -6.86 -14.41
C VAL A 110 -10.30 -6.03 -15.39
N GLU A 111 -11.53 -5.64 -15.01
CA GLU A 111 -12.40 -4.84 -15.87
C GLU A 111 -11.83 -3.46 -16.18
N ARG A 112 -11.18 -2.80 -15.21
CA ARG A 112 -10.61 -1.45 -15.40
C ARG A 112 -9.18 -1.43 -15.93
N MET A 113 -8.53 -2.59 -16.05
CA MET A 113 -7.10 -2.67 -16.36
C MET A 113 -6.80 -2.31 -17.82
N THR A 114 -5.96 -1.28 -18.02
CA THR A 114 -5.43 -0.91 -19.33
C THR A 114 -4.10 -1.58 -19.66
N ASP A 115 -3.70 -1.47 -20.93
CA ASP A 115 -2.45 -1.99 -21.49
C ASP A 115 -1.19 -1.40 -20.84
N GLU A 116 -1.26 -0.15 -20.40
CA GLU A 116 -0.19 0.57 -19.70
C GLU A 116 -0.15 0.14 -18.24
N GLN A 117 -1.32 0.00 -17.60
CA GLN A 117 -1.43 -0.37 -16.20
C GLN A 117 -0.93 -1.79 -15.94
N ILE A 118 -1.29 -2.77 -16.79
CA ILE A 118 -0.80 -4.15 -16.60
C ILE A 118 0.72 -4.22 -16.73
N TYR A 119 1.30 -3.51 -17.70
CA TYR A 119 2.75 -3.45 -17.87
C TYR A 119 3.41 -2.79 -16.65
N ALA A 120 2.90 -1.64 -16.20
CA ALA A 120 3.45 -0.90 -15.06
C ALA A 120 3.37 -1.71 -13.76
N LEU A 121 2.22 -2.33 -13.46
CA LEU A 121 2.04 -3.18 -12.28
C LEU A 121 2.94 -4.40 -12.31
N THR A 122 3.07 -5.06 -13.47
CA THR A 122 3.95 -6.21 -13.63
C THR A 122 5.41 -5.82 -13.43
N LYS A 123 5.83 -4.70 -14.02
CA LYS A 123 7.18 -4.14 -13.85
C LYS A 123 7.48 -3.85 -12.37
N GLN A 124 6.53 -3.22 -11.68
CA GLN A 124 6.65 -2.93 -10.25
C GLN A 124 6.74 -4.22 -9.41
N CYS A 125 5.87 -5.19 -9.70
CA CYS A 125 5.85 -6.49 -9.02
C CYS A 125 7.20 -7.22 -9.14
N PHE A 126 7.72 -7.35 -10.36
CA PHE A 126 9.02 -7.99 -10.62
C PHE A 126 10.19 -7.19 -10.03
N SER A 127 10.13 -5.87 -10.01
CA SER A 127 11.13 -5.04 -9.35
C SER A 127 11.18 -5.30 -7.84
N GLU A 128 10.01 -5.41 -7.20
CA GLU A 128 9.89 -5.72 -5.77
C GLU A 128 10.39 -7.14 -5.46
N MET A 129 10.16 -8.11 -6.35
CA MET A 129 10.75 -9.46 -6.23
C MET A 129 12.29 -9.40 -6.22
N LEU A 130 12.90 -8.69 -7.17
CA LEU A 130 14.36 -8.51 -7.18
C LEU A 130 14.87 -7.75 -5.95
N ASP A 131 14.09 -6.82 -5.41
CA ASP A 131 14.42 -6.13 -4.16
C ASP A 131 14.35 -7.07 -2.94
N ALA A 132 13.48 -8.08 -2.98
CA ALA A 132 13.31 -9.08 -1.94
C ALA A 132 14.27 -10.29 -2.07
N GLY A 133 15.22 -10.27 -3.00
CA GLY A 133 16.13 -11.41 -3.20
C GLY A 133 15.58 -12.52 -4.11
N ILE A 134 14.41 -12.34 -4.72
CA ILE A 134 13.78 -13.28 -5.63
C ILE A 134 14.28 -13.00 -7.05
N THR A 135 15.06 -13.92 -7.62
CA THR A 135 15.70 -13.76 -8.93
C THR A 135 14.92 -14.40 -10.07
N SER A 136 14.03 -15.34 -9.75
CA SER A 136 13.25 -16.12 -10.72
C SER A 136 11.78 -16.17 -10.30
N VAL A 137 10.87 -16.07 -11.28
CA VAL A 137 9.42 -16.16 -11.06
C VAL A 137 8.72 -17.06 -12.08
N GLY A 138 7.83 -17.92 -11.61
CA GLY A 138 6.80 -18.59 -12.40
C GLY A 138 5.55 -17.71 -12.44
N GLU A 139 5.41 -16.92 -13.50
CA GLU A 139 4.28 -16.02 -13.66
C GLU A 139 3.11 -16.78 -14.28
N PHE A 140 2.14 -17.17 -13.44
CA PHE A 140 0.92 -17.86 -13.81
C PHE A 140 -0.05 -16.87 -14.44
N HIS A 141 0.07 -16.79 -15.77
CA HIS A 141 -0.54 -15.74 -16.57
C HIS A 141 -1.81 -16.25 -17.26
N TYR A 142 -2.96 -15.87 -16.72
CA TYR A 142 -4.27 -16.09 -17.33
C TYR A 142 -4.92 -14.81 -17.84
N PHE A 143 -4.31 -13.63 -17.63
CA PHE A 143 -4.88 -12.37 -18.06
C PHE A 143 -4.36 -11.97 -19.45
N HIS A 144 -4.86 -12.64 -20.49
CA HIS A 144 -4.31 -12.59 -21.84
C HIS A 144 -4.67 -11.35 -22.67
N HIS A 145 -5.89 -10.84 -22.54
CA HIS A 145 -6.47 -9.98 -23.57
C HIS A 145 -6.54 -8.50 -23.16
N GLY A 146 -6.12 -7.62 -24.06
CA GLY A 146 -6.48 -6.19 -23.99
C GLY A 146 -7.94 -5.95 -24.32
N GLU A 147 -8.39 -4.70 -24.21
CA GLU A 147 -9.72 -4.32 -24.68
C GLU A 147 -9.78 -4.34 -26.21
N GLY A 148 -10.81 -5.00 -26.77
CA GLY A 148 -10.99 -5.15 -28.22
C GLY A 148 -10.47 -6.48 -28.77
N ALA A 149 -11.11 -6.99 -29.83
CA ALA A 149 -10.79 -8.28 -30.43
C ALA A 149 -9.41 -8.32 -31.09
N GLU A 150 -8.90 -7.16 -31.52
CA GLU A 150 -7.58 -6.95 -32.09
C GLU A 150 -6.44 -7.07 -31.06
N LYS A 151 -6.76 -6.96 -29.77
CA LYS A 151 -5.82 -7.09 -28.65
C LYS A 151 -5.84 -8.47 -28.00
N ARG A 152 -6.24 -9.48 -28.75
CA ARG A 152 -6.18 -10.88 -28.35
C ARG A 152 -4.73 -11.26 -27.99
N PHE A 153 -4.54 -11.94 -26.88
CA PHE A 153 -3.22 -12.29 -26.30
C PHE A 153 -2.21 -11.13 -26.18
N ALA A 154 -2.67 -9.86 -26.20
CA ALA A 154 -1.76 -8.72 -26.18
C ALA A 154 -0.93 -8.64 -24.89
N TYR A 155 -1.39 -9.26 -23.80
CA TYR A 155 -0.76 -9.15 -22.49
C TYR A 155 0.36 -10.16 -22.27
N ASP A 156 0.30 -11.33 -22.91
CA ASP A 156 1.34 -12.37 -22.82
C ASP A 156 2.75 -11.80 -23.09
N GLU A 157 2.91 -11.06 -24.20
CA GLU A 157 4.19 -10.45 -24.58
C GLU A 157 4.53 -9.25 -23.69
N LYS A 158 3.54 -8.52 -23.16
CA LYS A 158 3.78 -7.38 -22.26
C LYS A 158 4.38 -7.83 -20.92
N ILE A 159 3.94 -8.97 -20.40
CA ILE A 159 4.53 -9.55 -19.19
C ILE A 159 6.00 -9.92 -19.44
N LEU A 160 6.29 -10.58 -20.56
CA LEU A 160 7.67 -10.87 -20.96
C LEU A 160 8.49 -9.59 -21.16
N GLN A 161 7.91 -8.54 -21.74
CA GLN A 161 8.58 -7.25 -21.89
C GLN A 161 8.91 -6.62 -20.52
N ALA A 162 7.96 -6.62 -19.59
CA ALA A 162 8.19 -6.12 -18.23
C ALA A 162 9.32 -6.88 -17.53
N ALA A 163 9.37 -8.22 -17.67
CA ALA A 163 10.45 -9.01 -17.12
C ALA A 163 11.82 -8.66 -17.73
N ARG A 164 11.89 -8.45 -19.06
CA ARG A 164 13.13 -8.02 -19.74
C ARG A 164 13.61 -6.65 -19.24
N ASP A 165 12.69 -5.71 -19.08
CA ASP A 165 13.03 -4.34 -18.69
C ASP A 165 13.50 -4.25 -17.23
N VAL A 166 13.00 -5.14 -16.37
CA VAL A 166 13.41 -5.24 -14.96
C VAL A 166 14.68 -6.09 -14.80
N GLY A 167 14.85 -7.10 -15.65
CA GLY A 167 15.95 -8.05 -15.59
C GLY A 167 15.70 -9.26 -14.69
N ILE A 168 14.44 -9.59 -14.36
CA ILE A 168 14.11 -10.81 -13.62
C ILE A 168 14.07 -12.02 -14.58
N ARG A 169 14.43 -13.21 -14.09
CA ARG A 169 14.21 -14.46 -14.83
C ARG A 169 12.74 -14.87 -14.70
N VAL A 170 12.08 -15.16 -15.82
CA VAL A 170 10.66 -15.52 -15.83
C VAL A 170 10.40 -16.82 -16.59
N VAL A 171 9.59 -17.68 -15.99
CA VAL A 171 8.84 -18.72 -16.71
C VAL A 171 7.42 -18.20 -16.85
N LEU A 172 7.02 -17.82 -18.07
CA LEU A 172 5.63 -17.46 -18.32
C LEU A 172 4.81 -18.75 -18.35
N LEU A 173 4.13 -19.03 -17.24
CA LEU A 173 3.21 -20.14 -17.06
C LEU A 173 1.88 -19.72 -17.71
N ASN A 174 1.77 -19.89 -19.02
CA ASN A 174 0.65 -19.40 -19.82
C ASN A 174 -0.58 -20.29 -19.60
N ALA A 175 -1.71 -19.70 -19.21
CA ALA A 175 -2.89 -20.45 -18.82
C ALA A 175 -3.85 -20.73 -19.96
N PHE A 176 -4.36 -21.96 -19.96
CA PHE A 176 -5.53 -22.35 -20.72
C PHE A 176 -6.78 -22.22 -19.83
N TYR A 177 -7.80 -21.52 -20.32
CA TYR A 177 -9.02 -21.16 -19.60
C TYR A 177 -10.23 -21.17 -20.55
N GLU A 178 -11.20 -22.05 -20.32
CA GLU A 178 -12.32 -22.28 -21.25
C GLU A 178 -13.68 -21.93 -20.65
N HIS A 179 -13.88 -22.18 -19.35
CA HIS A 179 -15.18 -22.17 -18.70
C HIS A 179 -15.21 -21.33 -17.43
N GLY A 180 -16.38 -20.80 -17.07
CA GLY A 180 -16.57 -20.05 -15.84
C GLY A 180 -16.63 -20.90 -14.56
N GLY A 181 -16.75 -22.22 -14.70
CA GLY A 181 -16.92 -23.20 -13.62
C GLY A 181 -17.24 -24.61 -14.14
N PHE A 182 -17.41 -25.57 -13.22
CA PHE A 182 -17.78 -26.95 -13.55
C PHE A 182 -19.03 -27.05 -14.43
N ASN A 183 -19.17 -28.17 -15.15
CA ASN A 183 -20.26 -28.40 -16.10
C ASN A 183 -20.34 -27.35 -17.23
N LYS A 184 -19.20 -26.81 -17.64
CA LYS A 184 -19.08 -25.82 -18.72
C LYS A 184 -19.91 -24.56 -18.44
N ALA A 185 -19.88 -24.10 -17.19
CA ALA A 185 -20.61 -22.90 -16.81
C ALA A 185 -20.15 -21.69 -17.65
N PRO A 186 -21.06 -20.79 -18.05
CA PRO A 186 -20.71 -19.64 -18.87
C PRO A 186 -19.74 -18.70 -18.14
N MET A 187 -18.83 -18.09 -18.90
CA MET A 187 -17.91 -17.08 -18.38
C MET A 187 -18.61 -15.75 -18.12
N SER A 188 -18.23 -15.10 -17.03
CA SER A 188 -18.54 -13.69 -16.75
C SER A 188 -17.74 -12.75 -17.66
N THR A 189 -18.14 -11.47 -17.73
CA THR A 189 -17.45 -10.44 -18.53
C THR A 189 -15.95 -10.33 -18.23
N PRO A 190 -15.48 -10.28 -16.97
CA PRO A 190 -14.05 -10.29 -16.66
C PRO A 190 -13.33 -11.54 -17.18
N GLN A 191 -13.95 -12.71 -17.04
CA GLN A 191 -13.36 -14.00 -17.47
C GLN A 191 -13.15 -14.09 -18.99
N LEU A 192 -13.89 -13.31 -19.79
CA LEU A 192 -13.65 -13.24 -21.24
C LEU A 192 -12.24 -12.71 -21.58
N ARG A 193 -11.61 -11.95 -20.68
CA ARG A 193 -10.22 -11.50 -20.86
C ARG A 193 -9.19 -12.61 -20.60
N PHE A 194 -9.63 -13.75 -20.06
CA PHE A 194 -8.81 -14.94 -19.80
C PHE A 194 -9.02 -16.04 -20.83
N LYS A 195 -10.11 -15.97 -21.60
CA LYS A 195 -10.56 -17.05 -22.46
C LYS A 195 -9.52 -17.45 -23.50
N THR A 196 -9.17 -18.72 -23.52
CA THR A 196 -8.50 -19.38 -24.66
C THR A 196 -9.54 -20.14 -25.47
N PRO A 197 -9.78 -19.80 -26.76
CA PRO A 197 -10.92 -20.40 -27.50
C PRO A 197 -10.76 -21.86 -27.87
N SER A 198 -9.52 -22.30 -28.09
CA SER A 198 -9.21 -23.65 -28.52
C SER A 198 -7.74 -23.97 -28.21
N LEU A 199 -7.45 -25.26 -28.11
CA LEU A 199 -6.07 -25.75 -27.98
C LEU A 199 -5.20 -25.33 -29.17
N GLU A 200 -5.75 -25.27 -30.39
CA GLU A 200 -5.02 -24.85 -31.59
C GLU A 200 -4.55 -23.39 -31.49
N GLU A 201 -5.44 -22.48 -31.08
CA GLU A 201 -5.09 -21.08 -30.88
C GLU A 201 -4.09 -20.89 -29.74
N TYR A 202 -4.28 -21.63 -28.64
CA TYR A 202 -3.34 -21.63 -27.52
C TYR A 202 -1.92 -22.05 -27.95
N TRP A 203 -1.78 -23.16 -28.68
CA TRP A 203 -0.46 -23.61 -29.14
C TRP A 203 0.16 -22.69 -30.19
N THR A 204 -0.66 -22.09 -31.05
CA THR A 204 -0.19 -21.06 -32.01
C THR A 204 0.41 -19.86 -31.27
N GLN A 205 -0.26 -19.41 -30.20
CA GLN A 205 0.24 -18.33 -29.36
C GLN A 205 1.52 -18.73 -28.61
N MET A 206 1.59 -19.93 -28.04
CA MET A 206 2.79 -20.47 -27.39
C MET A 206 3.99 -20.52 -28.34
N ASP A 207 3.79 -20.95 -29.59
CA ASP A 207 4.83 -21.00 -30.62
C ASP A 207 5.27 -19.58 -31.03
N ALA A 208 4.34 -18.62 -31.09
CA ALA A 208 4.65 -17.22 -31.36
C ALA A 208 5.50 -16.59 -30.24
N LEU A 209 5.15 -16.82 -28.97
CA LEU A 209 5.91 -16.34 -27.81
C LEU A 209 7.31 -16.96 -27.75
N LYS A 210 7.42 -18.28 -28.04
CA LYS A 210 8.69 -19.00 -28.03
C LYS A 210 9.75 -18.36 -28.92
N SER A 211 9.33 -17.78 -30.05
CA SER A 211 10.25 -17.10 -30.99
C SER A 211 10.82 -15.77 -30.48
N LYS A 212 10.29 -15.21 -29.38
CA LYS A 212 10.64 -13.88 -28.84
C LYS A 212 11.35 -13.94 -27.49
N LEU A 213 11.55 -15.13 -26.93
CA LEU A 213 12.16 -15.32 -25.63
C LEU A 213 13.64 -14.89 -25.63
N THR A 214 14.08 -14.35 -24.50
CA THR A 214 15.49 -14.09 -24.20
C THR A 214 16.10 -15.21 -23.34
N SER A 215 17.40 -15.16 -23.04
CA SER A 215 18.09 -16.19 -22.22
C SER A 215 17.52 -16.35 -20.81
N THR A 216 16.87 -15.33 -20.27
CA THR A 216 16.24 -15.33 -18.95
C THR A 216 14.75 -15.66 -19.00
N GLN A 217 14.23 -16.11 -20.15
CA GLN A 217 12.80 -16.33 -20.36
C GLN A 217 12.53 -17.74 -20.89
N SER A 218 11.54 -18.39 -20.31
CA SER A 218 11.02 -19.67 -20.80
C SER A 218 9.48 -19.72 -20.68
N LEU A 219 8.87 -20.75 -21.25
CA LEU A 219 7.42 -20.95 -21.20
C LEU A 219 7.10 -22.20 -20.38
N GLY A 220 5.98 -22.14 -19.66
CA GLY A 220 5.33 -23.29 -19.08
C GLY A 220 3.84 -23.30 -19.45
N VAL A 221 3.20 -24.44 -19.24
CA VAL A 221 1.81 -24.69 -19.60
C VAL A 221 0.99 -24.70 -18.33
N VAL A 222 -0.17 -24.07 -18.37
CA VAL A 222 -1.12 -24.10 -17.28
C VAL A 222 -2.47 -24.58 -17.77
N ALA A 223 -3.07 -25.55 -17.09
CA ALA A 223 -4.52 -25.67 -17.06
C ALA A 223 -5.00 -24.98 -15.79
N HIS A 224 -5.76 -23.88 -15.90
CA HIS A 224 -5.99 -23.02 -14.74
C HIS A 224 -6.51 -23.80 -13.53
N SER A 225 -7.59 -24.56 -13.71
CA SER A 225 -8.15 -25.45 -12.68
C SER A 225 -9.14 -26.43 -13.34
N MET A 226 -9.58 -27.45 -12.61
CA MET A 226 -10.66 -28.34 -13.08
C MET A 226 -12.00 -27.64 -13.27
N ARG A 227 -12.17 -26.44 -12.69
CA ARG A 227 -13.34 -25.59 -12.90
C ARG A 227 -13.31 -24.92 -14.27
N ALA A 228 -12.13 -24.61 -14.78
CA ALA A 228 -11.95 -23.76 -15.95
C ALA A 228 -11.63 -24.53 -17.24
N VAL A 229 -11.20 -25.79 -17.14
CA VAL A 229 -10.75 -26.60 -18.28
C VAL A 229 -11.35 -28.00 -18.22
N ASP A 230 -11.88 -28.48 -19.35
CA ASP A 230 -12.42 -29.84 -19.45
C ASP A 230 -11.31 -30.90 -19.26
N LEU A 231 -11.61 -32.01 -18.58
CA LEU A 231 -10.62 -33.08 -18.32
C LEU A 231 -9.97 -33.64 -19.59
N GLU A 232 -10.72 -33.74 -20.69
CA GLU A 232 -10.20 -34.22 -21.97
C GLU A 232 -9.14 -33.26 -22.53
N ASP A 233 -9.44 -31.97 -22.54
CA ASP A 233 -8.53 -30.96 -23.08
C ASP A 233 -7.35 -30.71 -22.14
N MET A 234 -7.54 -30.83 -20.83
CA MET A 234 -6.46 -30.85 -19.84
C MET A 234 -5.48 -32.01 -20.08
N ASN A 235 -5.97 -33.22 -20.36
CA ASN A 235 -5.11 -34.36 -20.68
C ASN A 235 -4.36 -34.14 -22.01
N LYS A 236 -5.02 -33.60 -23.05
CA LYS A 236 -4.35 -33.24 -24.31
C LYS A 236 -3.27 -32.18 -24.10
N LEU A 237 -3.57 -31.15 -23.31
CA LEU A 237 -2.67 -30.06 -22.97
C LEU A 237 -1.43 -30.58 -22.23
N HIS A 238 -1.62 -31.47 -21.26
CA HIS A 238 -0.54 -32.12 -20.50
C HIS A 238 0.30 -33.07 -21.36
N GLN A 239 -0.33 -33.90 -22.20
CA GLN A 239 0.43 -34.77 -23.10
C GLN A 239 1.32 -33.97 -24.06
N GLU A 240 0.83 -32.85 -24.55
CA GLU A 240 1.58 -31.99 -25.45
C GLU A 240 2.67 -31.19 -24.72
N SER A 241 2.44 -30.76 -23.47
CA SER A 241 3.48 -30.14 -22.63
C SER A 241 4.66 -31.10 -22.42
N VAL A 242 4.38 -32.38 -22.13
CA VAL A 242 5.39 -33.44 -21.97
C VAL A 242 6.19 -33.64 -23.24
N LYS A 243 5.54 -33.75 -24.41
CA LYS A 243 6.24 -33.88 -25.70
C LYS A 243 7.15 -32.69 -25.99
N ARG A 244 6.73 -31.48 -25.61
CA ARG A 244 7.47 -30.23 -25.79
C ARG A 244 8.51 -29.99 -24.69
N GLY A 245 8.53 -30.82 -23.64
CA GLY A 245 9.42 -30.70 -22.50
C GLY A 245 9.13 -29.50 -21.58
N LEU A 246 7.92 -28.93 -21.66
CA LEU A 246 7.48 -27.78 -20.87
C LEU A 246 7.01 -28.23 -19.48
N VAL A 247 7.12 -27.35 -18.48
CA VAL A 247 6.51 -27.57 -17.17
C VAL A 247 4.99 -27.42 -17.26
N PHE A 248 4.27 -28.10 -16.37
CA PHE A 248 2.82 -28.07 -16.29
C PHE A 248 2.38 -27.65 -14.88
N HIS A 249 1.57 -26.59 -14.78
CA HIS A 249 1.11 -26.04 -13.51
C HIS A 249 -0.43 -25.97 -13.47
N MET A 250 -1.02 -26.10 -12.29
CA MET A 250 -2.48 -26.05 -12.11
C MET A 250 -2.84 -25.67 -10.68
N HIS A 251 -3.84 -24.78 -10.49
CA HIS A 251 -4.48 -24.60 -9.19
C HIS A 251 -5.32 -25.82 -8.84
N LEU A 252 -5.18 -26.34 -7.62
CA LEU A 252 -5.82 -27.57 -7.22
C LEU A 252 -6.23 -27.54 -5.74
N GLU A 253 -7.54 -27.67 -5.47
CA GLU A 253 -8.08 -27.88 -4.13
C GLU A 253 -7.69 -26.81 -3.09
N GLU A 254 -7.59 -25.56 -3.55
CA GLU A 254 -7.36 -24.36 -2.73
C GLU A 254 -8.49 -24.12 -1.72
N GLN A 255 -9.74 -24.29 -2.16
CA GLN A 255 -10.96 -23.97 -1.41
C GLN A 255 -11.87 -25.19 -1.27
N THR A 256 -12.52 -25.35 -0.10
CA THR A 256 -13.49 -26.43 0.16
C THR A 256 -14.61 -26.47 -0.87
N LYS A 257 -15.10 -25.29 -1.28
CA LYS A 257 -16.15 -25.18 -2.29
C LYS A 257 -15.74 -25.77 -3.65
N GLU A 258 -14.47 -25.67 -4.05
CA GLU A 258 -14.01 -26.35 -5.27
C GLU A 258 -14.12 -27.87 -5.14
N VAL A 259 -13.71 -28.41 -3.99
CA VAL A 259 -13.78 -29.86 -3.70
C VAL A 259 -15.23 -30.34 -3.72
N GLU A 260 -16.12 -29.60 -3.07
CA GLU A 260 -17.56 -29.92 -3.01
C GLU A 260 -18.23 -29.86 -4.38
N ASP A 261 -18.05 -28.75 -5.12
CA ASP A 261 -18.62 -28.58 -6.46
C ASP A 261 -18.07 -29.66 -7.44
N CYS A 262 -16.80 -30.05 -7.29
CA CYS A 262 -16.22 -31.14 -8.08
C CYS A 262 -16.86 -32.50 -7.78
N LYS A 263 -17.05 -32.82 -6.50
CA LYS A 263 -17.71 -34.05 -6.07
C LYS A 263 -19.13 -34.13 -6.59
N GLU A 264 -19.87 -33.02 -6.56
CA GLU A 264 -21.22 -32.94 -7.10
C GLU A 264 -21.23 -33.18 -8.62
N ALA A 265 -20.33 -32.54 -9.37
CA ALA A 265 -20.27 -32.66 -10.83
C ALA A 265 -19.72 -34.00 -11.33
N ASN A 266 -18.86 -34.68 -10.56
CA ASN A 266 -18.05 -35.80 -11.05
C ASN A 266 -18.23 -37.10 -10.23
N GLY A 267 -19.45 -37.35 -9.75
CA GLY A 267 -19.81 -38.64 -9.15
C GLY A 267 -19.08 -38.93 -7.83
N GLY A 268 -18.87 -37.90 -7.00
CA GLY A 268 -18.25 -37.99 -5.68
C GLY A 268 -16.73 -37.90 -5.65
N LYS A 269 -16.07 -37.66 -6.79
CA LYS A 269 -14.61 -37.57 -6.88
C LYS A 269 -14.09 -36.16 -6.60
N THR A 270 -12.98 -36.08 -5.88
CA THR A 270 -12.21 -34.84 -5.65
C THR A 270 -11.44 -34.44 -6.92
N PRO A 271 -11.03 -33.16 -7.07
CA PRO A 271 -10.14 -32.76 -8.15
C PRO A 271 -8.85 -33.60 -8.22
N MET A 272 -8.17 -33.86 -7.09
CA MET A 272 -6.95 -34.68 -7.07
C MET A 272 -7.23 -36.12 -7.52
N ALA A 273 -8.35 -36.73 -7.12
CA ALA A 273 -8.71 -38.07 -7.59
C ALA A 273 -8.86 -38.12 -9.11
N LEU A 274 -9.56 -37.14 -9.70
CA LEU A 274 -9.71 -37.04 -11.16
C LEU A 274 -8.36 -36.82 -11.84
N LEU A 275 -7.47 -36.02 -11.25
CA LEU A 275 -6.14 -35.78 -11.78
C LEU A 275 -5.33 -37.08 -11.83
N LEU A 276 -5.30 -37.82 -10.71
CA LEU A 276 -4.56 -39.08 -10.60
C LEU A 276 -5.09 -40.18 -11.52
N GLU A 277 -6.38 -40.16 -11.85
CA GLU A 277 -7.00 -41.11 -12.78
C GLU A 277 -6.71 -40.77 -14.26
N ASN A 278 -6.66 -39.49 -14.61
CA ASN A 278 -6.71 -39.06 -16.01
C ASN A 278 -5.38 -38.50 -16.53
N LEU A 279 -4.49 -38.03 -15.65
CA LEU A 279 -3.23 -37.39 -16.03
C LEU A 279 -2.02 -38.19 -15.52
N LYS A 280 -0.97 -38.21 -16.33
CA LYS A 280 0.32 -38.81 -15.97
C LYS A 280 1.16 -37.80 -15.19
N VAL A 281 1.09 -37.84 -13.87
CA VAL A 281 1.94 -37.03 -12.99
C VAL A 281 3.41 -37.39 -13.18
N ASP A 282 4.27 -36.38 -13.28
CA ASP A 282 5.72 -36.50 -13.33
C ASP A 282 6.39 -35.32 -12.61
N ASN A 283 7.73 -35.24 -12.67
CA ASN A 283 8.51 -34.22 -11.97
C ASN A 283 8.42 -32.80 -12.54
N LYS A 284 7.73 -32.61 -13.67
CA LYS A 284 7.45 -31.31 -14.29
C LYS A 284 6.04 -30.82 -14.03
N PHE A 285 5.21 -31.62 -13.35
CA PHE A 285 3.90 -31.20 -12.87
C PHE A 285 4.07 -30.51 -11.51
N THR A 286 3.56 -29.29 -11.39
CA THR A 286 3.34 -28.61 -10.10
C THR A 286 1.86 -28.36 -9.86
N ALA A 287 1.33 -28.85 -8.74
CA ALA A 287 0.00 -28.50 -8.24
C ALA A 287 0.13 -27.36 -7.23
N VAL A 288 -0.65 -26.29 -7.42
CA VAL A 288 -0.61 -25.10 -6.57
C VAL A 288 -1.71 -25.22 -5.50
N HIS A 289 -1.36 -24.84 -4.28
CA HIS A 289 -2.13 -24.93 -3.03
C HIS A 289 -2.21 -26.34 -2.45
N CYS A 290 -3.06 -27.20 -3.00
CA CYS A 290 -3.39 -28.51 -2.43
C CYS A 290 -3.84 -28.44 -0.96
N THR A 291 -4.46 -27.33 -0.57
CA THR A 291 -4.83 -27.01 0.82
C THR A 291 -5.81 -28.04 1.40
N TRP A 292 -6.77 -28.46 0.59
CA TRP A 292 -7.82 -29.42 0.97
C TRP A 292 -7.64 -30.81 0.36
N THR A 293 -6.44 -31.12 -0.12
CA THR A 293 -6.14 -32.45 -0.68
C THR A 293 -6.10 -33.50 0.40
N GLU A 294 -6.78 -34.63 0.15
CA GLU A 294 -6.75 -35.76 1.07
C GLU A 294 -5.30 -36.28 1.21
N PRO A 295 -4.79 -36.48 2.45
CA PRO A 295 -3.39 -36.80 2.69
C PRO A 295 -2.84 -37.99 1.90
N GLU A 296 -3.64 -39.03 1.67
CA GLU A 296 -3.21 -40.22 0.92
C GLU A 296 -3.12 -39.96 -0.59
N GLN A 297 -4.03 -39.16 -1.15
CA GLN A 297 -3.97 -38.74 -2.55
C GLN A 297 -2.77 -37.82 -2.79
N LEU A 298 -2.47 -36.94 -1.84
CA LEU A 298 -1.29 -36.06 -1.92
C LEU A 298 0.02 -36.84 -1.87
N LYS A 299 0.12 -37.86 -1.01
CA LYS A 299 1.25 -38.80 -0.98
C LYS A 299 1.41 -39.52 -2.32
N GLU A 300 0.31 -39.99 -2.90
CA GLU A 300 0.33 -40.67 -4.20
C GLU A 300 0.79 -39.73 -5.32
N TYR A 301 0.29 -38.49 -5.35
CA TYR A 301 0.70 -37.45 -6.30
C TYR A 301 2.21 -37.20 -6.22
N VAL A 302 2.74 -36.99 -5.01
CA VAL A 302 4.17 -36.78 -4.79
C VAL A 302 4.99 -38.03 -5.12
N ALA A 303 4.50 -39.23 -4.80
CA ALA A 303 5.17 -40.50 -5.13
C ALA A 303 5.31 -40.71 -6.65
N ARG A 304 4.40 -40.15 -7.45
CA ARG A 304 4.49 -40.13 -8.92
C ARG A 304 5.45 -39.05 -9.45
N GLY A 305 5.99 -38.21 -8.57
CA GLY A 305 7.01 -37.21 -8.86
C GLY A 305 6.53 -35.76 -8.83
N GLY A 306 5.22 -35.52 -8.61
CA GLY A 306 4.64 -34.17 -8.63
C GLY A 306 5.22 -33.24 -7.57
N ASN A 307 5.23 -31.95 -7.87
CA ASN A 307 5.64 -30.88 -6.94
C ASN A 307 4.40 -30.16 -6.41
N VAL A 308 4.47 -29.65 -5.19
CA VAL A 308 3.39 -28.88 -4.55
C VAL A 308 3.89 -27.47 -4.31
N CYS A 309 3.23 -26.47 -4.90
CA CYS A 309 3.52 -25.07 -4.64
C CYS A 309 2.56 -24.54 -3.59
N ILE A 310 3.09 -24.16 -2.43
CA ILE A 310 2.32 -23.58 -1.32
C ILE A 310 2.59 -22.08 -1.30
N CYS A 311 1.55 -21.28 -1.07
CA CYS A 311 1.65 -19.81 -1.05
C CYS A 311 1.19 -19.27 0.32
N PRO A 312 1.96 -19.51 1.40
CA PRO A 312 1.50 -19.28 2.78
C PRO A 312 0.90 -17.91 3.08
N LEU A 313 1.47 -16.83 2.55
CA LEU A 313 0.96 -15.48 2.78
C LEU A 313 -0.38 -15.26 2.09
N THR A 314 -0.53 -15.73 0.85
CA THR A 314 -1.80 -15.61 0.11
C THR A 314 -2.86 -16.55 0.67
N GLU A 315 -2.51 -17.80 0.99
CA GLU A 315 -3.43 -18.76 1.62
C GLU A 315 -3.91 -18.27 3.00
N GLY A 316 -3.04 -17.61 3.74
CA GLY A 316 -3.39 -16.93 4.99
C GLY A 316 -4.28 -15.70 4.77
N ASN A 317 -4.04 -14.92 3.71
CA ASN A 317 -4.84 -13.75 3.36
C ASN A 317 -6.26 -14.13 2.91
N LEU A 318 -6.38 -15.14 2.05
CA LEU A 318 -7.64 -15.61 1.49
C LEU A 318 -8.41 -16.55 2.43
N GLY A 319 -7.75 -17.02 3.49
CA GLY A 319 -8.35 -17.88 4.50
C GLY A 319 -8.58 -19.30 3.98
N ASP A 320 -7.65 -19.83 3.19
CA ASP A 320 -7.78 -21.12 2.51
C ASP A 320 -7.74 -22.30 3.49
N GLY A 321 -6.75 -22.32 4.39
CA GLY A 321 -6.57 -23.40 5.37
C GLY A 321 -5.11 -23.78 5.61
N PHE A 322 -4.88 -25.05 5.99
CA PHE A 322 -3.56 -25.58 6.29
C PHE A 322 -3.29 -26.84 5.44
N PRO A 323 -2.38 -26.80 4.45
CA PRO A 323 -2.09 -27.96 3.61
C PRO A 323 -1.49 -29.13 4.41
N ALA A 324 -1.69 -30.35 3.93
CA ALA A 324 -1.16 -31.56 4.58
C ALA A 324 0.35 -31.75 4.32
N ILE A 325 1.20 -30.84 4.80
CA ILE A 325 2.64 -30.79 4.47
C ILE A 325 3.42 -32.08 4.77
N ALA A 326 2.96 -32.88 5.75
CA ALA A 326 3.53 -34.20 6.04
C ALA A 326 3.39 -35.19 4.87
N SER A 327 2.38 -35.02 4.04
CA SER A 327 2.18 -35.82 2.83
C SER A 327 3.01 -35.34 1.64
N CYS A 328 3.55 -34.12 1.68
CA CYS A 328 4.31 -33.54 0.57
C CYS A 328 5.78 -34.00 0.53
N GLY A 329 6.31 -34.50 1.65
CA GLY A 329 7.74 -34.82 1.76
C GLY A 329 8.62 -33.60 1.45
N THR A 330 9.66 -33.81 0.64
CA THR A 330 10.55 -32.73 0.16
C THR A 330 10.05 -32.07 -1.11
N SER A 331 8.84 -32.34 -1.60
CA SER A 331 8.33 -31.86 -2.89
C SER A 331 7.63 -30.50 -2.82
N ILE A 332 7.87 -29.72 -1.75
CA ILE A 332 7.30 -28.38 -1.57
C ILE A 332 8.18 -27.34 -2.26
N CYS A 333 7.55 -26.40 -2.97
CA CYS A 333 8.12 -25.13 -3.39
C CYS A 333 7.17 -23.98 -2.97
N LEU A 334 7.66 -22.74 -2.99
CA LEU A 334 6.92 -21.58 -2.49
C LEU A 334 6.54 -20.60 -3.59
N GLY A 335 5.39 -19.95 -3.44
CA GLY A 335 4.90 -18.90 -4.32
C GLY A 335 4.40 -17.68 -3.55
N THR A 336 4.48 -16.49 -4.15
CA THR A 336 3.89 -15.25 -3.57
C THR A 336 2.48 -14.98 -4.07
N ASP A 337 2.06 -15.66 -5.14
CA ASP A 337 0.70 -15.71 -5.67
C ASP A 337 0.05 -14.33 -5.89
N CYS A 338 -0.88 -13.90 -5.02
CA CYS A 338 -1.63 -12.67 -5.22
C CYS A 338 -0.78 -11.41 -5.03
N ASN A 339 0.45 -11.58 -4.52
CA ASN A 339 1.41 -10.52 -4.31
C ASN A 339 0.91 -9.42 -3.35
N ALA A 340 -0.01 -9.74 -2.44
CA ALA A 340 -0.43 -8.87 -1.35
C ALA A 340 0.78 -8.45 -0.49
N ARG A 341 1.73 -9.37 -0.34
CA ARG A 341 3.06 -9.17 0.23
C ARG A 341 4.08 -9.94 -0.63
N ILE A 342 5.25 -9.35 -0.88
CA ILE A 342 6.35 -9.98 -1.63
C ILE A 342 7.55 -10.04 -0.68
N ASP A 343 7.71 -11.18 -0.01
CA ASP A 343 8.88 -11.48 0.82
C ASP A 343 8.98 -13.00 1.03
N MET A 344 9.99 -13.63 0.42
CA MET A 344 10.15 -15.09 0.50
C MET A 344 10.60 -15.57 1.90
N CYS A 345 11.22 -14.70 2.71
CA CYS A 345 11.47 -15.01 4.12
C CYS A 345 10.16 -15.09 4.90
N GLU A 346 9.20 -14.22 4.59
CA GLU A 346 7.87 -14.32 5.18
C GLU A 346 7.11 -15.55 4.70
N GLU A 347 7.18 -15.93 3.42
CA GLU A 347 6.58 -17.19 2.94
C GLU A 347 7.14 -18.41 3.71
N MET A 348 8.47 -18.53 3.78
CA MET A 348 9.14 -19.60 4.55
C MET A 348 8.71 -19.59 6.02
N ARG A 349 8.67 -18.41 6.64
CA ARG A 349 8.29 -18.24 8.04
C ARG A 349 6.83 -18.63 8.28
N TRP A 350 5.92 -18.20 7.42
CA TRP A 350 4.49 -18.45 7.56
C TRP A 350 4.12 -19.89 7.24
N LEU A 351 4.82 -20.58 6.33
CA LEU A 351 4.67 -22.03 6.18
C LEU A 351 4.83 -22.73 7.53
N GLU A 352 5.96 -22.51 8.20
CA GLU A 352 6.19 -23.12 9.52
C GLU A 352 5.21 -22.56 10.56
N TYR A 353 5.03 -21.24 10.67
CA TYR A 353 4.26 -20.63 11.76
C TYR A 353 2.78 -20.97 11.72
N ALA A 354 2.16 -20.99 10.54
CA ALA A 354 0.79 -21.43 10.37
C ALA A 354 0.59 -22.85 10.93
N HIS A 355 1.50 -23.76 10.62
CA HIS A 355 1.46 -25.12 11.16
C HIS A 355 1.80 -25.21 12.64
N ARG A 356 2.70 -24.36 13.16
CA ARG A 356 2.95 -24.26 14.62
C ARG A 356 1.70 -23.84 15.37
N LEU A 357 0.98 -22.84 14.86
CA LEU A 357 -0.25 -22.35 15.47
C LEU A 357 -1.33 -23.43 15.44
N ASN A 358 -1.50 -24.10 14.29
CA ASN A 358 -2.47 -25.17 14.15
C ASN A 358 -2.18 -26.39 15.06
N GLN A 359 -0.91 -26.76 15.22
CA GLN A 359 -0.50 -27.97 15.95
C GLN A 359 0.05 -27.74 17.36
N SER A 360 0.12 -26.47 17.80
CA SER A 360 0.65 -26.07 19.12
C SER A 360 2.06 -26.61 19.45
N ARG A 361 2.95 -26.69 18.46
CA ARG A 361 4.33 -27.20 18.61
C ARG A 361 5.29 -26.57 17.60
N ARG A 362 6.60 -26.71 17.80
CA ARG A 362 7.66 -26.21 16.88
C ARG A 362 8.24 -27.36 16.05
N GLY A 363 8.89 -27.02 14.92
CA GLY A 363 9.59 -28.00 14.07
C GLY A 363 8.63 -28.83 13.22
N VAL A 364 7.50 -28.24 12.80
CA VAL A 364 6.44 -29.00 12.14
C VAL A 364 6.87 -29.44 10.73
N CYS A 365 7.51 -28.55 9.97
CA CYS A 365 8.04 -28.89 8.65
C CYS A 365 9.18 -29.92 8.72
N THR A 366 10.03 -29.90 9.75
CA THR A 366 11.12 -30.87 9.91
C THR A 366 10.62 -32.27 10.27
N ASP A 367 9.63 -32.35 11.17
CA ASP A 367 9.04 -33.62 11.58
C ASP A 367 8.31 -34.34 10.43
N ALA A 368 7.87 -33.59 9.42
CA ALA A 368 7.26 -34.15 8.22
C ALA A 368 8.21 -35.04 7.40
N ILE A 369 9.53 -34.83 7.48
CA ILE A 369 10.53 -35.54 6.65
C ILE A 369 11.75 -36.08 7.42
N ALA A 370 11.72 -36.06 8.75
CA ALA A 370 12.85 -36.44 9.61
C ALA A 370 14.15 -35.65 9.34
N GLU A 371 14.03 -34.40 8.91
CA GLU A 371 15.13 -33.42 8.87
C GLU A 371 15.25 -32.76 10.27
N THR A 372 16.42 -32.25 10.63
CA THR A 372 16.67 -31.54 11.89
C THR A 372 16.97 -30.06 11.71
N ASP A 373 17.42 -29.64 10.52
CA ASP A 373 17.71 -28.25 10.19
C ASP A 373 16.53 -27.58 9.46
N LEU A 374 15.65 -26.95 10.24
CA LEU A 374 14.48 -26.26 9.72
C LEU A 374 14.83 -25.07 8.78
N PRO A 375 15.74 -24.15 9.13
CA PRO A 375 16.15 -23.09 8.21
C PRO A 375 16.64 -23.62 6.86
N LYS A 376 17.49 -24.66 6.85
CA LYS A 376 17.98 -25.27 5.61
C LYS A 376 16.84 -25.82 4.76
N LEU A 377 15.91 -26.56 5.37
CA LEU A 377 14.76 -27.13 4.68
C LEU A 377 13.87 -26.06 4.03
N LEU A 378 13.52 -25.01 4.77
CA LEU A 378 12.70 -23.92 4.24
C LEU A 378 13.42 -23.18 3.12
N PHE A 379 14.73 -22.96 3.26
CA PHE A 379 15.52 -22.33 2.22
C PHE A 379 15.60 -23.19 0.94
N GLN A 380 15.65 -24.51 1.08
CA GLN A 380 15.55 -25.45 -0.03
C GLN A 380 14.20 -25.32 -0.77
N TYR A 381 13.09 -25.17 -0.04
CA TYR A 381 11.77 -24.93 -0.63
C TYR A 381 11.73 -23.63 -1.45
N ALA A 382 12.40 -22.58 -0.96
CA ALA A 382 12.50 -21.27 -1.61
C ALA A 382 13.56 -21.17 -2.72
N THR A 383 14.40 -22.20 -2.94
CA THR A 383 15.51 -22.17 -3.89
C THR A 383 15.48 -23.36 -4.84
N THR A 384 16.12 -24.47 -4.50
CA THR A 384 16.28 -25.64 -5.38
C THR A 384 14.95 -26.25 -5.79
N ASN A 385 13.97 -26.27 -4.90
CA ASN A 385 12.67 -26.86 -5.20
C ASN A 385 11.82 -25.96 -6.10
N GLY A 386 11.89 -24.64 -5.90
CA GLY A 386 11.31 -23.68 -6.84
C GLY A 386 11.94 -23.79 -8.22
N ALA A 387 13.28 -23.88 -8.29
CA ALA A 387 14.00 -24.09 -9.55
C ALA A 387 13.59 -25.40 -10.24
N LYS A 388 13.43 -26.50 -9.48
CA LYS A 388 12.94 -27.79 -9.99
C LYS A 388 11.51 -27.68 -10.54
N SER A 389 10.60 -27.04 -9.80
CA SER A 389 9.20 -26.83 -10.21
C SER A 389 9.08 -26.05 -11.54
N LEU A 390 9.99 -25.09 -11.75
CA LEU A 390 10.05 -24.27 -12.97
C LEU A 390 11.02 -24.82 -14.04
N ASN A 391 11.69 -25.94 -13.78
CA ASN A 391 12.72 -26.53 -14.64
C ASN A 391 13.81 -25.52 -15.05
N LEU A 392 14.30 -24.75 -14.09
CA LEU A 392 15.34 -23.73 -14.27
C LEU A 392 16.70 -24.24 -13.76
N PRO A 393 17.82 -23.93 -14.44
CA PRO A 393 19.15 -24.28 -13.99
C PRO A 393 19.69 -23.26 -12.98
N VAL A 394 18.96 -22.99 -11.89
CA VAL A 394 19.30 -21.99 -10.86
C VAL A 394 18.98 -22.55 -9.45
N GLY A 395 19.12 -21.73 -8.40
CA GLY A 395 18.72 -22.11 -7.04
C GLY A 395 19.84 -22.75 -6.21
N GLU A 396 21.03 -22.96 -6.77
CA GLU A 396 22.24 -23.35 -6.03
C GLU A 396 23.45 -22.54 -6.49
N ILE A 397 24.43 -22.33 -5.61
CA ILE A 397 25.75 -21.81 -5.98
C ILE A 397 26.62 -23.01 -6.39
N LYS A 398 26.51 -23.41 -7.66
CA LYS A 398 27.14 -24.63 -8.18
C LYS A 398 27.54 -24.48 -9.64
N SER A 399 28.71 -25.01 -10.00
CA SER A 399 29.20 -25.02 -11.39
C SER A 399 28.17 -25.63 -12.35
N GLY A 400 27.99 -24.97 -13.50
CA GLY A 400 27.03 -25.34 -14.54
C GLY A 400 25.63 -24.72 -14.38
N LEU A 401 25.32 -24.06 -13.26
CA LEU A 401 24.06 -23.35 -13.06
C LEU A 401 24.17 -21.85 -13.39
N GLY A 402 23.04 -21.18 -13.57
CA GLY A 402 22.97 -19.73 -13.77
C GLY A 402 23.42 -18.97 -12.52
N ALA A 403 24.15 -17.87 -12.74
CA ALA A 403 24.61 -16.96 -11.69
C ALA A 403 23.46 -16.05 -11.24
N ASP A 404 22.55 -16.64 -10.47
CA ASP A 404 21.38 -15.99 -9.88
C ASP A 404 21.56 -15.96 -8.35
N PHE A 405 21.79 -14.78 -7.77
CA PHE A 405 22.19 -14.60 -6.37
C PHE A 405 21.38 -13.53 -5.64
N ALA A 406 21.34 -13.64 -4.32
CA ALA A 406 20.99 -12.54 -3.43
C ALA A 406 22.15 -12.25 -2.47
N LEU A 407 22.37 -10.97 -2.19
CA LEU A 407 23.40 -10.49 -1.28
C LEU A 407 22.74 -9.94 -0.01
N ILE A 408 23.05 -10.54 1.12
CA ILE A 408 22.48 -10.20 2.44
C ILE A 408 23.51 -9.38 3.21
N ASP A 409 23.12 -8.23 3.75
CA ASP A 409 23.97 -7.47 4.67
C ASP A 409 24.01 -8.12 6.04
N ILE A 410 25.16 -8.71 6.38
CA ILE A 410 25.34 -9.36 7.68
C ILE A 410 25.68 -8.37 8.79
N ASN A 411 25.95 -7.10 8.46
CA ASN A 411 26.16 -6.04 9.46
C ASN A 411 24.87 -5.30 9.83
N ASP A 412 23.75 -5.60 9.17
CA ASP A 412 22.45 -5.02 9.54
C ASP A 412 22.15 -5.31 11.01
N GLU A 413 21.51 -4.37 11.71
CA GLU A 413 21.18 -4.50 13.13
C GLU A 413 20.39 -5.79 13.45
N GLN A 414 19.63 -6.30 12.48
CA GLN A 414 18.86 -7.55 12.59
C GLN A 414 19.74 -8.81 12.53
N LEU A 415 20.93 -8.73 11.92
CA LEU A 415 21.77 -9.89 11.60
C LEU A 415 23.17 -9.85 12.22
N LYS A 416 23.68 -8.67 12.64
CA LYS A 416 25.08 -8.44 13.06
C LYS A 416 25.62 -9.31 14.21
N PHE A 417 24.75 -9.96 14.96
CA PHE A 417 25.14 -10.89 16.03
C PHE A 417 25.01 -12.36 15.64
N SER A 418 24.66 -12.65 14.39
CA SER A 418 24.56 -14.00 13.86
C SER A 418 25.93 -14.62 13.66
N THR A 419 26.04 -15.90 13.99
CA THR A 419 27.16 -16.76 13.60
C THR A 419 26.89 -17.36 12.21
N PRO A 420 27.91 -17.89 11.50
CA PRO A 420 27.69 -18.63 10.26
C PRO A 420 26.63 -19.74 10.39
N GLU A 421 26.58 -20.42 11.54
CA GLU A 421 25.63 -21.48 11.84
C GLU A 421 24.20 -20.96 12.07
N SER A 422 24.05 -19.77 12.67
CA SER A 422 22.75 -19.20 12.99
C SER A 422 22.21 -18.23 11.94
N LEU A 423 23.02 -17.82 10.97
CA LEU A 423 22.70 -16.74 10.03
C LEU A 423 21.49 -17.07 9.16
N LEU A 424 21.36 -18.30 8.64
CA LEU A 424 20.20 -18.67 7.82
C LEU A 424 18.90 -18.62 8.64
N GLY A 425 18.95 -19.13 9.88
CA GLY A 425 17.83 -19.05 10.80
C GLY A 425 17.48 -17.60 11.16
N ALA A 426 18.47 -16.74 11.38
CA ALA A 426 18.26 -15.31 11.64
C ALA A 426 17.68 -14.58 10.42
N PHE A 427 18.13 -14.89 9.21
CA PHE A 427 17.59 -14.34 7.97
C PHE A 427 16.10 -14.69 7.79
N ILE A 428 15.74 -15.97 7.97
CA ILE A 428 14.37 -16.44 7.75
C ILE A 428 13.42 -16.01 8.89
N PHE A 429 13.84 -16.17 10.15
CA PHE A 429 12.95 -15.98 11.30
C PHE A 429 13.14 -14.67 12.06
N GLY A 430 14.29 -14.01 11.92
CA GLY A 430 14.66 -12.83 12.70
C GLY A 430 14.64 -11.51 11.93
N ALA A 431 14.97 -11.53 10.63
CA ALA A 431 15.02 -10.33 9.81
C ALA A 431 13.71 -10.05 9.07
N ASN A 432 13.46 -8.79 8.73
CA ASN A 432 12.57 -8.43 7.64
C ASN A 432 13.31 -8.68 6.32
N GLY A 433 12.98 -9.77 5.64
CA GLY A 433 13.82 -10.38 4.60
C GLY A 433 14.24 -9.39 3.52
N SER A 434 13.27 -8.68 2.95
CA SER A 434 13.55 -7.71 1.88
C SER A 434 14.40 -6.50 2.33
N SER A 435 14.43 -6.18 3.63
CA SER A 435 15.19 -5.03 4.16
C SER A 435 16.69 -5.28 4.27
N VAL A 436 17.10 -6.55 4.41
CA VAL A 436 18.51 -6.93 4.60
C VAL A 436 19.18 -7.40 3.30
N VAL A 437 18.41 -7.56 2.21
CA VAL A 437 18.96 -7.83 0.87
C VAL A 437 19.44 -6.51 0.25
N THR A 438 20.72 -6.43 -0.10
CA THR A 438 21.35 -5.19 -0.64
C THR A 438 21.56 -5.22 -2.14
N ALA A 439 21.64 -6.41 -2.74
CA ALA A 439 21.72 -6.58 -4.17
C ALA A 439 21.21 -7.96 -4.60
N THR A 440 20.73 -8.04 -5.84
CA THR A 440 20.43 -9.29 -6.53
C THR A 440 21.23 -9.41 -7.81
N CYS A 441 21.55 -10.65 -8.19
CA CYS A 441 22.20 -10.99 -9.44
C CYS A 441 21.26 -11.90 -10.23
N VAL A 442 21.04 -11.62 -11.50
CA VAL A 442 20.32 -12.50 -12.43
C VAL A 442 21.15 -12.63 -13.69
N ASP A 443 21.40 -13.87 -14.13
CA ASP A 443 22.17 -14.11 -15.36
C ASP A 443 23.57 -13.45 -15.30
N GLY A 444 24.18 -13.45 -14.12
CA GLY A 444 25.47 -12.79 -13.86
C GLY A 444 25.43 -11.26 -13.82
N LYS A 445 24.26 -10.63 -13.89
CA LYS A 445 24.07 -9.16 -13.89
C LYS A 445 23.53 -8.69 -12.55
N TRP A 446 24.26 -7.78 -11.91
CA TRP A 446 23.94 -7.27 -10.58
C TRP A 446 23.05 -6.02 -10.63
N ARG A 447 22.05 -5.99 -9.74
CA ARG A 447 21.14 -4.88 -9.47
C ARG A 447 21.17 -4.59 -7.96
N LYS A 448 21.38 -3.33 -7.58
CA LYS A 448 21.25 -2.88 -6.19
C LYS A 448 19.77 -2.85 -5.82
N THR A 449 19.42 -3.26 -4.60
CA THR A 449 18.03 -3.16 -4.12
C THR A 449 17.66 -1.73 -3.79
N THR A 450 16.38 -1.39 -3.93
CA THR A 450 15.85 -0.04 -3.67
C THR A 450 15.30 0.15 -2.24
N GLN A 451 15.25 -0.91 -1.42
CA GLN A 451 14.50 -0.92 -0.14
C GLN A 451 15.30 -0.52 1.10
N ARG A 452 16.57 -0.08 0.96
CA ARG A 452 17.41 0.18 2.13
C ARG A 452 17.19 1.58 2.70
N ALA A 453 16.25 1.70 3.63
CA ALA A 453 16.32 2.74 4.65
C ALA A 453 16.09 2.15 6.06
N PRO A 454 17.17 1.79 6.78
CA PRO A 454 17.13 1.67 8.24
C PRO A 454 17.72 2.91 8.91
N GLN A 455 17.05 3.39 9.95
CA GLN A 455 17.54 4.40 10.89
C GLN A 455 18.71 3.85 11.73
N THR A 456 19.84 4.57 11.81
CA THR A 456 20.46 5.05 13.06
C THR A 456 21.66 5.97 12.80
N THR A 457 21.72 7.02 13.61
CA THR A 457 22.77 8.03 13.86
C THR A 457 24.18 7.82 13.30
N SER A 458 24.56 8.59 12.27
CA SER A 458 25.84 9.33 12.21
C SER A 458 25.80 10.39 11.09
N GLU A 459 26.49 11.50 11.32
CA GLU A 459 26.52 12.72 10.51
C GLU A 459 26.82 12.50 9.01
N ALA A 460 26.00 13.13 8.18
CA ALA A 460 26.12 13.55 6.77
C ALA A 460 27.04 12.78 5.78
N THR A 461 26.46 12.27 4.68
CA THR A 461 26.48 12.88 3.32
C THR A 461 25.63 12.04 2.33
N GLU A 462 24.63 12.69 1.72
CA GLU A 462 24.01 12.53 0.37
C GLU A 462 24.04 11.13 -0.32
N GLU A 463 22.96 10.53 -0.83
CA GLU A 463 21.78 11.02 -1.56
C GLU A 463 20.73 9.88 -1.66
N GLU A 464 19.60 9.99 -0.98
CA GLU A 464 18.29 9.50 -1.48
C GLU A 464 17.27 10.53 -0.99
N SER A 465 17.13 11.62 -1.75
CA SER A 465 16.44 12.80 -1.25
C SER A 465 14.94 12.50 -1.05
N PRO A 466 14.29 13.07 -0.02
CA PRO A 466 12.83 13.05 0.12
C PRO A 466 12.08 13.54 -1.13
N GLU A 467 12.76 14.22 -2.07
CA GLU A 467 12.19 14.59 -3.37
C GLU A 467 11.95 13.38 -4.27
N TYR A 468 12.71 12.30 -4.18
CA TYR A 468 12.51 11.09 -4.97
C TYR A 468 11.21 10.35 -4.61
N LEU A 469 10.95 10.11 -3.32
CA LEU A 469 9.68 9.50 -2.87
C LEU A 469 8.47 10.37 -3.19
N ALA A 470 8.64 11.70 -3.18
CA ALA A 470 7.61 12.60 -3.65
C ALA A 470 7.46 12.59 -5.19
N GLN A 471 8.54 12.45 -5.96
CA GLN A 471 8.47 12.30 -7.42
C GLN A 471 7.68 11.04 -7.83
N VAL A 472 7.75 9.96 -7.04
CA VAL A 472 6.99 8.73 -7.28
C VAL A 472 5.47 8.92 -7.07
N GLN A 473 5.04 9.66 -6.05
CA GLN A 473 3.61 10.00 -5.85
C GLN A 473 3.12 11.09 -6.80
N VAL A 474 4.00 12.02 -7.19
CA VAL A 474 3.73 13.07 -8.17
C VAL A 474 3.46 12.47 -9.56
N ALA A 475 4.09 11.33 -9.91
CA ALA A 475 3.93 10.66 -11.21
C ALA A 475 2.48 10.25 -11.56
N ALA A 476 1.60 10.10 -10.57
CA ALA A 476 0.19 9.74 -10.78
C ALA A 476 -0.71 10.92 -11.22
N GLY A 477 -0.23 12.18 -11.17
CA GLY A 477 -1.04 13.38 -11.47
C GLY A 477 -0.29 14.54 -12.14
N LEU A 478 0.92 14.31 -12.67
CA LEU A 478 1.87 15.35 -13.11
C LEU A 478 1.35 16.33 -14.16
N ALA A 479 0.55 15.88 -15.12
CA ALA A 479 0.05 16.76 -16.18
C ALA A 479 -1.10 17.66 -15.70
N ASP A 480 -1.99 17.11 -14.87
CA ASP A 480 -3.21 17.79 -14.45
C ASP A 480 -2.96 18.73 -13.26
N ALA A 481 -2.09 18.36 -12.31
CA ALA A 481 -1.71 19.19 -11.15
C ALA A 481 -0.87 20.42 -11.51
N ASN A 482 -0.39 20.53 -12.76
CA ASN A 482 0.32 21.71 -13.27
C ASN A 482 -0.51 22.53 -14.27
N SER A 483 -1.81 22.24 -14.38
CA SER A 483 -2.71 22.91 -15.32
C SER A 483 -3.15 24.30 -14.82
N ASP A 484 -3.51 25.19 -15.77
CA ASP A 484 -4.27 26.42 -15.50
C ASP A 484 -5.79 26.18 -15.53
N ASP A 485 -6.21 24.96 -15.85
CA ASP A 485 -7.60 24.50 -15.73
C ASP A 485 -7.87 24.11 -14.27
N VAL A 486 -8.85 24.77 -13.64
CA VAL A 486 -9.16 24.60 -12.22
C VAL A 486 -9.63 23.19 -11.88
N VAL A 487 -10.31 22.51 -12.82
CA VAL A 487 -10.79 21.13 -12.63
C VAL A 487 -9.61 20.17 -12.65
N LYS A 488 -8.71 20.31 -13.63
CA LYS A 488 -7.49 19.48 -13.72
C LYS A 488 -6.58 19.71 -12.52
N LEU A 489 -6.34 20.96 -12.14
CA LEU A 489 -5.53 21.30 -10.97
C LEU A 489 -6.12 20.67 -9.70
N THR A 490 -7.43 20.80 -9.49
CA THR A 490 -8.15 20.19 -8.36
C THR A 490 -7.99 18.68 -8.33
N CYS A 491 -8.29 17.99 -9.44
CA CYS A 491 -8.13 16.54 -9.54
C CYS A 491 -6.68 16.10 -9.30
N GLY A 492 -5.71 16.84 -9.83
CA GLY A 492 -4.28 16.59 -9.65
C GLY A 492 -3.85 16.67 -8.18
N LEU A 493 -4.30 17.70 -7.44
CA LEU A 493 -4.04 17.82 -6.01
C LEU A 493 -4.75 16.72 -5.20
N MET A 494 -5.97 16.35 -5.58
CA MET A 494 -6.77 15.32 -4.91
C MET A 494 -6.26 13.90 -5.13
N ASN A 495 -5.58 13.61 -6.24
CA ASN A 495 -5.03 12.28 -6.54
C ASN A 495 -3.75 11.94 -5.76
N VAL A 496 -3.28 12.86 -4.92
CA VAL A 496 -2.18 12.63 -3.97
C VAL A 496 -2.73 12.63 -2.56
N SER A 497 -2.34 11.64 -1.75
CA SER A 497 -2.71 11.60 -0.34
C SER A 497 -2.19 12.85 0.37
N SER A 498 -3.06 13.43 1.19
CA SER A 498 -2.70 14.45 2.17
C SER A 498 -3.55 14.25 3.41
N THR A 499 -3.74 13.00 3.83
CA THR A 499 -4.35 12.73 5.13
C THR A 499 -3.48 13.41 6.20
N SER A 500 -4.05 14.00 7.26
CA SER A 500 -3.25 14.75 8.25
C SER A 500 -2.00 13.99 8.72
N GLY A 501 -0.84 14.62 8.58
CA GLY A 501 0.48 14.02 8.77
C GLY A 501 1.18 13.51 7.50
N ASP A 502 0.51 13.44 6.35
CA ASP A 502 1.02 12.98 5.04
C ASP A 502 0.98 14.10 3.97
N GLU A 503 1.18 15.36 4.36
CA GLU A 503 0.97 16.52 3.47
C GLU A 503 2.15 16.82 2.52
N LEU A 504 3.26 16.10 2.63
CA LEU A 504 4.51 16.40 1.91
C LEU A 504 4.33 16.45 0.38
N ALA A 505 3.61 15.46 -0.16
CA ALA A 505 3.51 15.29 -1.60
C ALA A 505 2.59 16.35 -2.24
N VAL A 506 1.46 16.68 -1.60
CA VAL A 506 0.61 17.79 -2.05
C VAL A 506 1.34 19.12 -1.93
N GLY A 507 2.13 19.32 -0.86
CA GLY A 507 2.95 20.52 -0.70
C GLY A 507 3.94 20.72 -1.86
N LYS A 508 4.58 19.64 -2.32
CA LYS A 508 5.48 19.70 -3.48
C LYS A 508 4.77 20.04 -4.79
N LEU A 509 3.54 19.54 -5.00
CA LEU A 509 2.74 19.91 -6.17
C LEU A 509 2.41 21.40 -6.18
N LEU A 510 1.96 21.94 -5.04
CA LEU A 510 1.63 23.36 -4.91
C LEU A 510 2.85 24.25 -5.15
N GLU A 511 3.97 23.92 -4.52
CA GLU A 511 5.22 24.64 -4.72
C GLU A 511 5.68 24.63 -6.18
N ARG A 512 5.58 23.47 -6.85
CA ARG A 512 5.94 23.35 -8.25
C ARG A 512 5.07 24.26 -9.12
N TRP A 513 3.76 24.19 -8.97
CA TRP A 513 2.81 25.02 -9.74
C TRP A 513 3.12 26.52 -9.56
N LEU A 514 3.37 26.94 -8.32
CA LEU A 514 3.69 28.33 -7.96
C LEU A 514 5.05 28.76 -8.53
N SER A 515 6.09 27.93 -8.35
CA SER A 515 7.45 28.25 -8.80
C SER A 515 7.55 28.33 -10.31
N GLU A 516 6.91 27.41 -11.04
CA GLU A 516 6.89 27.42 -12.52
C GLU A 516 6.17 28.66 -13.10
N ARG A 517 5.23 29.23 -12.34
CA ARG A 517 4.58 30.49 -12.70
C ARG A 517 5.34 31.72 -12.20
N GLY A 518 6.46 31.56 -11.50
CA GLY A 518 7.37 32.63 -11.06
C GLY A 518 7.03 33.26 -9.71
N TRP A 519 6.33 32.54 -8.84
CA TRP A 519 6.18 32.90 -7.44
C TRP A 519 7.43 32.52 -6.65
N LYS A 520 7.81 33.34 -5.67
CA LYS A 520 8.87 32.99 -4.70
C LYS A 520 8.23 32.21 -3.56
N VAL A 521 8.55 30.94 -3.45
CA VAL A 521 7.98 30.02 -2.46
C VAL A 521 8.92 29.90 -1.25
N GLU A 522 8.36 30.04 -0.05
CA GLU A 522 9.02 29.82 1.25
C GLU A 522 8.34 28.63 1.94
N ARG A 523 9.13 27.59 2.24
CA ARG A 523 8.68 26.43 3.00
C ARG A 523 8.89 26.68 4.48
N GLN A 524 7.85 26.51 5.29
CA GLN A 524 7.96 26.58 6.75
C GLN A 524 7.76 25.19 7.36
N LYS A 525 8.84 24.58 7.85
CA LYS A 525 8.78 23.25 8.47
C LYS A 525 7.88 23.28 9.71
N VAL A 526 6.95 22.32 9.78
CA VAL A 526 6.07 22.10 10.92
C VAL A 526 6.42 20.76 11.56
N PRO A 527 6.63 20.66 12.88
CA PRO A 527 6.95 19.39 13.53
C PRO A 527 5.90 18.30 13.22
N PRO A 528 6.29 17.03 13.08
CA PRO A 528 5.35 15.91 12.93
C PRO A 528 4.35 15.89 14.10
N GLN A 529 3.09 15.54 13.80
CA GLN A 529 2.08 15.39 14.85
C GLN A 529 2.49 14.28 15.82
N SER A 530 2.35 14.52 17.14
CA SER A 530 2.74 13.54 18.17
C SER A 530 2.01 12.21 18.00
N ASP A 531 0.73 12.28 17.65
CA ASP A 531 -0.20 11.15 17.66
C ASP A 531 -0.41 10.54 16.24
N SER A 532 0.23 11.09 15.21
CA SER A 532 0.17 10.51 13.86
C SER A 532 1.12 9.32 13.73
N PRO A 533 0.66 8.18 13.17
CA PRO A 533 1.51 7.04 12.85
C PRO A 533 2.49 7.35 11.69
N VAL A 534 2.23 8.43 10.93
CA VAL A 534 3.07 8.90 9.83
C VAL A 534 4.01 9.99 10.36
N LYS A 535 5.32 9.72 10.33
CA LYS A 535 6.38 10.65 10.77
C LYS A 535 7.19 11.18 9.59
N VAL A 536 6.51 11.74 8.60
CA VAL A 536 7.17 12.35 7.43
C VAL A 536 7.40 13.85 7.66
N ASP A 537 8.36 14.40 6.92
CA ASP A 537 8.58 15.84 6.86
C ASP A 537 7.37 16.53 6.23
N ARG A 538 6.94 17.65 6.81
CA ARG A 538 5.78 18.43 6.37
C ARG A 538 6.04 19.92 6.57
N TYR A 539 5.42 20.76 5.74
CA TYR A 539 5.65 22.19 5.77
C TYR A 539 4.44 22.98 5.30
N ASN A 540 4.28 24.19 5.84
CA ASN A 540 3.42 25.20 5.23
C ASN A 540 4.12 25.79 4.00
N ILE A 541 3.32 26.34 3.09
CA ILE A 541 3.78 27.01 1.87
C ILE A 541 3.31 28.45 1.91
N TYR A 542 4.26 29.38 1.97
CA TYR A 542 3.99 30.80 1.74
C TYR A 542 4.58 31.19 0.39
N ALA A 543 3.85 31.93 -0.45
CA ALA A 543 4.38 32.41 -1.71
C ALA A 543 3.94 33.83 -2.08
N SER A 544 4.87 34.60 -2.63
CA SER A 544 4.65 35.97 -3.14
C SER A 544 5.55 36.26 -4.33
N ARG A 545 5.25 37.26 -5.16
CA ARG A 545 6.13 37.65 -6.28
C ARG A 545 7.39 38.39 -5.83
N THR A 546 7.23 39.25 -4.83
CA THR A 546 8.30 40.18 -4.43
C THR A 546 8.96 39.84 -3.10
N GLY A 547 8.43 38.88 -2.34
CA GLY A 547 8.85 38.59 -0.97
C GLY A 547 8.12 39.45 0.06
N ASN A 548 7.04 40.14 -0.33
CA ASN A 548 6.31 41.08 0.53
C ASN A 548 5.55 40.34 1.66
N LYS A 549 6.04 40.48 2.90
CA LYS A 549 5.40 39.94 4.12
C LYS A 549 4.17 40.73 4.59
N ALA A 550 3.90 41.89 4.01
CA ALA A 550 2.73 42.73 4.28
C ALA A 550 1.89 42.95 2.99
N PRO A 551 1.36 41.87 2.38
CA PRO A 551 0.51 42.01 1.19
C PRO A 551 -0.83 42.66 1.55
N ALA A 552 -1.44 43.39 0.64
CA ALA A 552 -2.81 43.85 0.84
C ALA A 552 -3.79 42.67 0.98
N LEU A 553 -3.53 41.57 0.28
CA LEU A 553 -4.34 40.36 0.28
C LEU A 553 -3.50 39.09 0.46
N LEU A 554 -3.91 38.25 1.43
CA LEU A 554 -3.40 36.90 1.63
C LEU A 554 -4.55 35.89 1.40
N PHE A 555 -4.38 34.99 0.44
CA PHE A 555 -5.24 33.80 0.32
C PHE A 555 -4.72 32.68 1.22
N ASN A 556 -5.63 31.96 1.86
CA ASN A 556 -5.31 30.83 2.71
C ASN A 556 -6.35 29.71 2.63
N SER A 557 -5.87 28.48 2.79
CA SER A 557 -6.66 27.26 3.02
C SER A 557 -5.70 26.16 3.50
N HIS A 558 -6.23 24.98 3.85
CA HIS A 558 -5.44 23.87 4.39
C HIS A 558 -5.22 22.74 3.38
N MET A 559 -4.06 22.10 3.49
CA MET A 559 -3.62 21.04 2.58
C MET A 559 -4.05 19.66 3.04
N ASP A 560 -4.23 19.46 4.35
CA ASP A 560 -4.59 18.18 4.91
C ASP A 560 -6.07 17.87 4.80
N THR A 561 -6.39 16.58 4.91
CA THR A 561 -7.74 16.02 4.83
C THR A 561 -7.93 14.93 5.87
N VAL A 562 -9.17 14.64 6.26
CA VAL A 562 -9.48 13.49 7.12
C VAL A 562 -9.37 12.14 6.38
N PRO A 563 -9.01 11.04 7.08
CA PRO A 563 -9.01 9.70 6.48
C PRO A 563 -10.43 9.22 6.10
N PRO A 564 -10.56 8.23 5.21
CA PRO A 564 -9.52 7.66 4.36
C PRO A 564 -9.19 8.56 3.16
N PHE A 565 -8.06 8.29 2.50
CA PHE A 565 -7.76 8.87 1.19
C PHE A 565 -8.78 8.38 0.15
N LEU A 566 -9.41 9.32 -0.55
CA LEU A 566 -10.35 9.04 -1.65
C LEU A 566 -9.89 9.84 -2.88
N PRO A 567 -9.41 9.19 -3.95
CA PRO A 567 -8.90 9.88 -5.13
C PRO A 567 -10.02 10.63 -5.86
N ALA A 568 -9.65 11.57 -6.73
CA ALA A 568 -10.60 12.32 -7.52
C ALA A 568 -11.31 11.42 -8.53
N ARG A 569 -12.64 11.60 -8.62
CA ARG A 569 -13.46 11.09 -9.73
C ARG A 569 -14.33 12.22 -10.24
N THR A 570 -14.59 12.26 -11.54
CA THR A 570 -15.49 13.24 -12.14
C THR A 570 -16.57 12.53 -12.94
N ASP A 571 -17.79 13.07 -12.92
CA ASP A 571 -18.89 12.67 -13.82
C ASP A 571 -19.14 13.72 -14.93
N GLY A 572 -18.26 14.72 -15.04
CA GLY A 572 -18.39 15.84 -15.96
C GLY A 572 -19.21 17.02 -15.43
N GLN A 573 -19.93 16.86 -14.32
CA GLN A 573 -20.65 17.94 -13.63
C GLN A 573 -20.08 18.21 -12.23
N LYS A 574 -19.61 17.17 -11.56
CA LYS A 574 -19.10 17.19 -10.20
C LYS A 574 -17.74 16.52 -10.12
N ILE A 575 -16.89 17.03 -9.23
CA ILE A 575 -15.67 16.35 -8.79
C ILE A 575 -15.98 15.76 -7.41
N TYR A 576 -15.74 14.46 -7.25
CA TYR A 576 -15.90 13.76 -5.98
C TYR A 576 -14.56 13.23 -5.50
N GLY A 577 -14.46 13.00 -4.20
CA GLY A 577 -13.26 12.51 -3.53
C GLY A 577 -12.90 13.39 -2.34
N ARG A 578 -11.91 12.97 -1.57
CA ARG A 578 -11.48 13.67 -0.37
C ARG A 578 -10.67 14.90 -0.77
N GLY A 579 -11.04 16.08 -0.27
CA GLY A 579 -10.48 17.34 -0.73
C GLY A 579 -11.29 18.02 -1.83
N SER A 580 -12.43 17.46 -2.26
CA SER A 580 -13.20 18.03 -3.37
C SER A 580 -13.91 19.32 -2.98
N CYS A 581 -14.47 19.42 -1.79
CA CYS A 581 -14.94 20.70 -1.24
C CYS A 581 -14.11 21.18 -0.04
N ASP A 582 -13.38 20.28 0.63
CA ASP A 582 -12.67 20.55 1.88
C ASP A 582 -11.25 19.94 1.88
N ALA A 583 -10.22 20.62 1.39
CA ALA A 583 -10.27 21.98 0.84
C ALA A 583 -9.42 22.18 -0.44
N LYS A 584 -9.00 21.09 -1.11
CA LYS A 584 -8.05 21.17 -2.24
C LYS A 584 -8.57 21.93 -3.45
N SER A 585 -9.87 21.85 -3.74
CA SER A 585 -10.48 22.65 -4.81
C SER A 585 -10.44 24.15 -4.51
N LEU A 586 -10.55 24.53 -3.23
CA LEU A 586 -10.47 25.90 -2.77
C LEU A 586 -9.06 26.44 -2.93
N ILE A 587 -8.05 25.62 -2.60
CA ILE A 587 -6.63 25.91 -2.91
C ILE A 587 -6.45 26.16 -4.41
N ALA A 588 -6.91 25.24 -5.26
CA ALA A 588 -6.77 25.36 -6.72
C ALA A 588 -7.41 26.66 -7.25
N ALA A 589 -8.62 26.99 -6.79
CA ALA A 589 -9.30 28.21 -7.19
C ALA A 589 -8.58 29.48 -6.72
N GLN A 590 -8.05 29.49 -5.49
CA GLN A 590 -7.26 30.59 -4.96
C GLN A 590 -5.96 30.78 -5.74
N MET A 591 -5.25 29.70 -6.10
CA MET A 591 -4.00 29.77 -6.88
C MET A 591 -4.22 30.42 -8.24
N ILE A 592 -5.25 29.99 -8.97
CA ILE A 592 -5.59 30.54 -10.29
C ILE A 592 -6.05 32.00 -10.17
N ALA A 593 -6.89 32.33 -9.17
CA ALA A 593 -7.32 33.71 -8.94
C ALA A 593 -6.15 34.63 -8.57
N ALA A 594 -5.23 34.17 -7.72
CA ALA A 594 -4.02 34.89 -7.35
C ALA A 594 -3.11 35.13 -8.57
N GLN A 595 -2.98 34.15 -9.45
CA GLN A 595 -2.24 34.29 -10.70
C GLN A 595 -2.89 35.31 -11.65
N LYS A 596 -4.22 35.29 -11.81
CA LYS A 596 -4.97 36.32 -12.57
C LYS A 596 -4.75 37.73 -11.99
N LEU A 597 -4.69 37.88 -10.66
CA LEU A 597 -4.41 39.16 -9.99
C LEU A 597 -3.01 39.67 -10.31
N VAL A 598 -2.00 38.80 -10.25
CA VAL A 598 -0.61 39.13 -10.64
C VAL A 598 -0.57 39.61 -12.09
N GLU A 599 -1.21 38.88 -13.01
CA GLU A 599 -1.25 39.24 -14.44
C GLU A 599 -2.00 40.55 -14.70
N SER A 600 -2.83 40.99 -13.76
CA SER A 600 -3.54 42.27 -13.77
C SER A 600 -2.77 43.43 -13.11
N GLY A 601 -1.50 43.23 -12.72
CA GLY A 601 -0.64 44.27 -12.15
C GLY A 601 -0.71 44.43 -10.63
N TYR A 602 -1.15 43.39 -9.90
CA TYR A 602 -1.21 43.39 -8.43
C TYR A 602 -0.11 42.53 -7.79
N GLU A 603 1.03 42.34 -8.47
CA GLU A 603 2.10 41.42 -8.05
C GLU A 603 2.70 41.73 -6.67
N ASN A 604 2.62 42.97 -6.20
CA ASN A 604 3.12 43.38 -4.88
C ASN A 604 2.07 43.23 -3.76
N ASP A 605 0.80 43.08 -4.13
CA ASP A 605 -0.33 43.22 -3.25
C ASP A 605 -0.95 41.88 -2.85
N VAL A 606 -0.66 40.79 -3.57
CA VAL A 606 -1.22 39.45 -3.35
C VAL A 606 -0.16 38.42 -2.93
N SER A 607 -0.52 37.57 -1.98
CA SER A 607 0.26 36.39 -1.58
C SER A 607 -0.65 35.21 -1.25
N VAL A 608 -0.09 34.01 -1.16
CA VAL A 608 -0.79 32.79 -0.75
C VAL A 608 -0.08 32.14 0.44
N LEU A 609 -0.85 31.52 1.34
CA LEU A 609 -0.37 30.72 2.46
C LEU A 609 -1.21 29.44 2.56
N TYR A 610 -0.61 28.27 2.34
CA TYR A 610 -1.27 26.97 2.51
C TYR A 610 -0.65 26.23 3.68
N VAL A 611 -1.49 25.75 4.60
CA VAL A 611 -1.06 25.24 5.91
C VAL A 611 -1.41 23.76 6.10
N VAL A 612 -0.68 23.10 6.99
CA VAL A 612 -0.93 21.71 7.40
C VAL A 612 -1.69 21.64 8.73
N SER A 613 -2.41 20.54 8.95
CA SER A 613 -3.05 20.19 10.23
C SER A 613 -4.22 21.06 10.69
N GLU A 614 -4.99 21.60 9.76
CA GLU A 614 -6.26 22.25 10.14
C GLU A 614 -7.20 21.21 10.78
N GLU A 615 -7.28 20.01 10.20
CA GLU A 615 -8.23 18.94 10.55
C GLU A 615 -7.98 18.32 11.95
N THR A 616 -6.94 18.77 12.65
CA THR A 616 -6.42 18.11 13.86
C THR A 616 -6.14 19.09 14.99
N ASP A 617 -5.06 19.87 14.90
CA ASP A 617 -4.53 20.67 16.01
C ASP A 617 -4.17 22.12 15.64
N HIS A 618 -4.37 22.51 14.37
CA HIS A 618 -4.05 23.82 13.82
C HIS A 618 -2.55 24.17 13.93
N SER A 619 -1.67 23.16 14.04
CA SER A 619 -0.23 23.37 14.21
C SER A 619 0.41 24.14 13.06
N GLY A 620 -0.04 23.94 11.82
CA GLY A 620 0.43 24.70 10.66
C GLY A 620 0.12 26.18 10.79
N MET A 621 -1.14 26.54 11.06
CA MET A 621 -1.50 27.96 11.21
C MET A 621 -0.86 28.61 12.44
N LYS A 622 -0.79 27.91 13.57
CA LYS A 622 -0.07 28.39 14.76
C LYS A 622 1.40 28.71 14.43
N LYS A 623 2.06 27.83 13.67
CA LYS A 623 3.44 28.02 13.23
C LYS A 623 3.58 29.18 12.23
N ALA A 624 2.58 29.42 11.38
CA ALA A 624 2.59 30.50 10.39
C ALA A 624 2.77 31.90 11.00
N ASN A 625 2.40 32.10 12.27
CA ASN A 625 2.68 33.35 13.00
C ASN A 625 4.16 33.73 13.06
N GLU A 626 5.06 32.74 12.99
CA GLU A 626 6.52 32.98 12.99
C GLU A 626 7.03 33.54 11.65
N LEU A 627 6.21 33.54 10.59
CA LEU A 627 6.58 34.11 9.29
C LEU A 627 6.56 35.64 9.26
N GLY A 628 6.02 36.29 10.31
CA GLY A 628 5.92 37.75 10.40
C GLY A 628 5.00 38.38 9.36
N LEU A 629 3.95 37.67 8.95
CA LEU A 629 3.00 38.13 7.94
C LEU A 629 2.00 39.12 8.54
N THR A 630 1.80 40.26 7.88
CA THR A 630 0.86 41.31 8.31
C THR A 630 -0.04 41.75 7.16
N PRO A 631 -0.95 40.88 6.69
CA PRO A 631 -1.82 41.24 5.57
C PRO A 631 -2.94 42.20 5.99
N SER A 632 -3.36 43.09 5.10
CA SER A 632 -4.56 43.93 5.33
C SER A 632 -5.85 43.10 5.29
N HIS A 633 -5.88 42.11 4.39
CA HIS A 633 -7.02 41.22 4.18
C HIS A 633 -6.56 39.76 4.09
N LEU A 634 -7.27 38.87 4.79
CA LEU A 634 -7.09 37.42 4.73
C LEU A 634 -8.37 36.78 4.18
N ILE A 635 -8.28 36.03 3.08
CA ILE A 635 -9.38 35.20 2.60
C ILE A 635 -9.06 33.74 2.89
N VAL A 636 -9.85 33.12 3.77
CA VAL A 636 -9.79 31.69 4.05
C VAL A 636 -10.86 30.96 3.23
N GLY A 637 -10.43 29.94 2.49
CA GLY A 637 -11.29 29.10 1.67
C GLY A 637 -11.82 27.91 2.47
N GLU A 638 -13.14 27.86 2.64
CA GLU A 638 -13.89 26.73 3.25
C GLU A 638 -15.21 26.50 2.48
N PRO A 639 -15.88 25.34 2.60
CA PRO A 639 -17.09 25.03 1.83
C PRO A 639 -18.34 25.76 2.37
N THR A 640 -18.54 26.99 1.91
CA THR A 640 -19.58 27.92 2.37
C THR A 640 -20.70 28.20 1.35
N LYS A 641 -20.79 27.39 0.28
CA LYS A 641 -21.76 27.55 -0.82
C LYS A 641 -21.68 28.93 -1.48
N LEU A 642 -20.47 29.45 -1.67
CA LEU A 642 -20.18 30.77 -2.25
C LEU A 642 -20.71 31.95 -1.41
N LYS A 643 -21.04 31.73 -0.13
CA LYS A 643 -21.48 32.79 0.78
C LYS A 643 -20.36 33.23 1.71
N MET A 644 -20.29 34.51 2.02
CA MET A 644 -19.38 35.04 3.03
C MET A 644 -19.90 34.74 4.43
N ILE A 645 -19.09 34.07 5.23
CA ILE A 645 -19.46 33.82 6.62
C ILE A 645 -19.20 35.08 7.44
N LYS A 646 -20.24 35.60 8.11
CA LYS A 646 -20.13 36.75 9.03
C LYS A 646 -19.77 36.34 10.47
N LEU A 647 -20.03 35.08 10.81
CA LEU A 647 -19.84 34.55 12.16
C LEU A 647 -19.65 33.03 12.10
N GLN A 648 -18.63 32.52 12.78
CA GLN A 648 -18.39 31.07 12.93
C GLN A 648 -18.41 30.64 14.40
N LYS A 649 -18.79 29.38 14.66
CA LYS A 649 -18.74 28.81 16.01
C LYS A 649 -17.29 28.67 16.51
N GLY A 650 -17.12 28.79 17.82
CA GLY A 650 -15.87 28.46 18.49
C GLY A 650 -15.73 26.95 18.70
N ILE A 651 -14.62 26.53 19.29
CA ILE A 651 -14.42 25.14 19.74
C ILE A 651 -13.91 25.05 21.15
N LEU A 652 -14.22 23.94 21.79
CA LEU A 652 -13.56 23.47 23.01
C LEU A 652 -13.37 21.96 22.88
N LYS A 653 -12.13 21.49 22.91
CA LYS A 653 -11.77 20.07 22.88
C LYS A 653 -11.16 19.69 24.20
N VAL A 654 -11.74 18.70 24.89
CA VAL A 654 -11.28 18.24 26.20
C VAL A 654 -11.17 16.72 26.22
N ARG A 655 -10.18 16.21 26.95
CA ARG A 655 -10.05 14.79 27.29
C ARG A 655 -10.43 14.60 28.75
N LEU A 656 -11.28 13.63 29.00
CA LEU A 656 -11.61 13.16 30.34
C LEU A 656 -10.84 11.86 30.59
N THR A 657 -10.15 11.74 31.73
CA THR A 657 -9.43 10.52 32.10
C THR A 657 -9.73 10.12 33.54
N ARG A 658 -9.79 8.83 33.82
CA ARG A 658 -9.88 8.31 35.19
C ARG A 658 -8.97 7.11 35.37
N LYS A 659 -8.26 7.09 36.50
CA LYS A 659 -7.59 5.91 37.01
C LYS A 659 -8.41 5.33 38.17
N GLY A 660 -8.72 4.04 38.07
CA GLY A 660 -9.37 3.23 39.09
C GLY A 660 -8.40 2.20 39.68
N ILE A 661 -8.95 1.17 40.30
CA ILE A 661 -8.20 0.05 40.91
C ILE A 661 -8.80 -1.25 40.36
N ALA A 662 -7.99 -2.03 39.65
CA ALA A 662 -8.42 -3.32 39.12
C ALA A 662 -8.73 -4.32 40.25
N ALA A 663 -9.84 -5.04 40.11
CA ALA A 663 -10.22 -6.16 40.97
C ALA A 663 -11.08 -7.15 40.20
N HIS A 664 -11.14 -8.41 40.65
CA HIS A 664 -12.05 -9.39 40.08
C HIS A 664 -13.50 -8.92 40.26
N SER A 665 -14.32 -8.96 39.20
CA SER A 665 -15.68 -8.38 39.23
C SER A 665 -16.61 -9.00 40.27
N GLY A 666 -16.32 -10.24 40.70
CA GLY A 666 -17.00 -10.92 41.82
C GLY A 666 -16.73 -10.32 43.22
N TYR A 667 -15.73 -9.44 43.37
CA TYR A 667 -15.39 -8.78 44.64
C TYR A 667 -15.23 -7.26 44.43
N PRO A 668 -16.31 -6.54 44.07
CA PRO A 668 -16.21 -5.15 43.62
C PRO A 668 -15.73 -4.20 44.74
N HIS A 669 -15.93 -4.55 46.01
CA HIS A 669 -15.45 -3.78 47.17
C HIS A 669 -13.91 -3.74 47.31
N LEU A 670 -13.17 -4.57 46.54
CA LEU A 670 -11.71 -4.60 46.53
C LEU A 670 -11.08 -3.71 45.44
N GLY A 671 -11.89 -3.08 44.58
CA GLY A 671 -11.42 -2.20 43.52
C GLY A 671 -12.30 -0.97 43.35
N ASP A 672 -12.02 -0.23 42.29
CA ASP A 672 -12.72 1.00 41.91
C ASP A 672 -12.75 1.08 40.38
N SER A 673 -13.93 1.01 39.77
CA SER A 673 -14.07 0.98 38.31
C SER A 673 -13.84 2.36 37.71
N ALA A 674 -12.78 2.55 36.93
CA ALA A 674 -12.54 3.78 36.19
C ALA A 674 -13.68 4.13 35.20
N ILE A 675 -14.42 3.12 34.72
CA ILE A 675 -15.50 3.28 33.75
C ILE A 675 -16.74 3.91 34.40
N ASP A 676 -17.12 3.53 35.61
CA ASP A 676 -18.45 3.87 36.15
C ASP A 676 -18.59 5.40 36.32
N PRO A 677 -17.65 6.12 36.99
CA PRO A 677 -17.78 7.57 37.12
C PRO A 677 -17.56 8.32 35.80
N LEU A 678 -16.81 7.73 34.85
CA LEU A 678 -16.71 8.30 33.51
C LEU A 678 -18.07 8.24 32.78
N ILE A 679 -18.78 7.12 32.86
CA ILE A 679 -20.14 6.99 32.29
C ILE A 679 -21.09 8.00 32.93
N ASP A 680 -21.06 8.15 34.25
CA ASP A 680 -21.92 9.11 34.96
C ASP A 680 -21.65 10.55 34.50
N VAL A 681 -20.38 10.96 34.42
CA VAL A 681 -20.00 12.30 33.94
C VAL A 681 -20.43 12.51 32.49
N LEU A 682 -20.22 11.54 31.61
CA LEU A 682 -20.65 11.64 30.22
C LEU A 682 -22.17 11.72 30.09
N TYR A 683 -22.90 11.00 30.94
CA TYR A 683 -24.36 11.09 31.02
C TYR A 683 -24.79 12.50 31.44
N ASP A 684 -24.21 13.06 32.48
CA ASP A 684 -24.54 14.40 32.98
C ASP A 684 -24.24 15.48 31.92
N LEU A 685 -23.05 15.43 31.30
CA LEU A 685 -22.64 16.37 30.24
C LEU A 685 -23.58 16.31 29.02
N LYS A 686 -24.10 15.12 28.68
CA LYS A 686 -25.04 14.95 27.56
C LYS A 686 -26.43 15.53 27.85
N HIS A 687 -26.84 15.56 29.12
CA HIS A 687 -28.15 16.09 29.54
C HIS A 687 -28.11 17.53 30.02
N GLU A 688 -26.92 18.14 30.08
CA GLU A 688 -26.76 19.55 30.38
C GLU A 688 -27.36 20.45 29.29
N LYS A 689 -27.94 21.57 29.71
CA LYS A 689 -28.45 22.60 28.81
C LYS A 689 -27.35 23.60 28.47
N TRP A 690 -26.65 23.32 27.38
CA TRP A 690 -25.62 24.20 26.85
C TRP A 690 -26.21 25.52 26.31
N PRO A 691 -25.48 26.64 26.43
CA PRO A 691 -25.97 27.94 26.00
C PRO A 691 -26.14 28.00 24.47
N SER A 692 -27.01 28.91 24.02
CA SER A 692 -27.29 29.16 22.61
C SER A 692 -27.21 30.64 22.31
N SER A 693 -26.92 30.99 21.06
CA SER A 693 -27.06 32.36 20.56
C SER A 693 -28.13 32.42 19.46
N GLU A 694 -28.69 33.59 19.26
CA GLU A 694 -29.70 33.83 18.22
C GLU A 694 -29.13 33.56 16.81
N GLU A 695 -27.87 33.94 16.57
CA GLU A 695 -27.24 33.81 15.26
C GLU A 695 -26.62 32.43 15.00
N LEU A 696 -26.02 31.76 15.99
CA LEU A 696 -25.33 30.47 15.81
C LEU A 696 -26.13 29.26 16.31
N GLY A 697 -27.29 29.47 16.91
CA GLY A 697 -28.08 28.42 17.54
C GLY A 697 -27.42 27.86 18.80
N ALA A 698 -27.59 26.56 19.06
CA ALA A 698 -27.09 25.92 20.29
C ALA A 698 -25.59 25.60 20.24
N THR A 699 -24.92 25.70 21.39
CA THR A 699 -23.66 24.99 21.64
C THR A 699 -23.94 23.49 21.60
N THR A 700 -23.14 22.73 20.86
CA THR A 700 -23.32 21.28 20.71
C THR A 700 -22.13 20.52 21.29
N LEU A 701 -22.40 19.38 21.91
CA LEU A 701 -21.39 18.46 22.44
C LEU A 701 -21.37 17.17 21.60
N ASN A 702 -20.19 16.75 21.18
CA ASN A 702 -19.91 15.44 20.61
C ASN A 702 -18.93 14.66 21.48
N ILE A 703 -19.31 13.45 21.91
CA ILE A 703 -18.40 12.50 22.56
C ILE A 703 -17.82 11.62 21.45
N GLY A 704 -16.64 11.97 20.95
CA GLY A 704 -16.08 11.38 19.73
C GLY A 704 -15.35 10.06 19.95
N ILE A 705 -14.74 9.86 21.12
CA ILE A 705 -13.95 8.66 21.46
C ILE A 705 -14.21 8.29 22.92
N ILE A 706 -14.41 7.00 23.19
CA ILE A 706 -14.48 6.42 24.55
C ILE A 706 -13.65 5.14 24.58
N SER A 707 -12.83 4.95 25.59
CA SER A 707 -12.02 3.74 25.79
C SER A 707 -11.85 3.43 27.27
N GLY A 708 -11.82 2.15 27.66
CA GLY A 708 -11.57 1.72 29.03
C GLY A 708 -11.79 0.23 29.26
N GLY A 709 -11.19 -0.30 30.33
CA GLY A 709 -11.29 -1.72 30.71
C GLY A 709 -10.29 -2.64 30.00
N GLN A 710 -10.14 -3.85 30.53
CA GLN A 710 -9.22 -4.88 30.01
C GLN A 710 -9.89 -6.24 29.80
N ALA A 711 -10.87 -6.60 30.65
CA ALA A 711 -11.65 -7.83 30.55
C ALA A 711 -13.01 -7.68 31.24
N ALA A 712 -14.02 -8.44 30.80
CA ALA A 712 -15.38 -8.35 31.36
C ALA A 712 -15.50 -8.82 32.83
N ASN A 713 -14.56 -9.65 33.29
CA ASN A 713 -14.49 -10.18 34.64
C ASN A 713 -13.56 -9.38 35.57
N ALA A 714 -13.16 -8.16 35.18
CA ALA A 714 -12.30 -7.29 35.97
C ALA A 714 -12.84 -5.85 35.98
N LEU A 715 -12.74 -5.18 37.14
CA LEU A 715 -12.98 -3.73 37.22
C LEU A 715 -11.88 -2.99 36.45
N ALA A 716 -12.26 -1.94 35.73
CA ALA A 716 -11.35 -1.20 34.86
C ALA A 716 -10.38 -0.32 35.68
N GLU A 717 -9.07 -0.51 35.52
CA GLU A 717 -8.06 0.39 36.11
C GLU A 717 -7.99 1.74 35.37
N HIS A 718 -8.38 1.79 34.10
CA HIS A 718 -8.26 2.99 33.27
C HIS A 718 -9.47 3.16 32.36
N ALA A 719 -9.91 4.42 32.23
CA ALA A 719 -10.92 4.84 31.27
C ALA A 719 -10.66 6.28 30.79
N SER A 720 -11.06 6.60 29.56
CA SER A 720 -10.91 7.92 28.97
C SER A 720 -11.99 8.22 27.94
N ALA A 721 -12.28 9.51 27.73
CA ALA A 721 -13.16 9.99 26.66
C ALA A 721 -12.63 11.29 26.05
N MET A 722 -12.80 11.47 24.74
CA MET A 722 -12.47 12.70 24.01
C MET A 722 -13.75 13.40 23.58
N LEU A 723 -13.92 14.65 24.01
CA LEU A 723 -15.13 15.45 23.79
C LEU A 723 -14.79 16.68 22.96
N MET A 724 -15.72 17.05 22.08
CA MET A 724 -15.65 18.28 21.29
C MET A 724 -16.94 19.06 21.41
N PHE A 725 -16.82 20.33 21.80
CA PHE A 725 -17.90 21.30 21.80
C PHE A 725 -17.76 22.24 20.61
N ARG A 726 -18.87 22.55 19.93
CA ARG A 726 -18.98 23.67 19.00
C ARG A 726 -19.67 24.82 19.73
N LEU A 727 -18.91 25.86 20.03
CA LEU A 727 -19.29 26.91 20.96
C LEU A 727 -20.06 28.04 20.28
N THR A 728 -21.01 28.61 21.01
CA THR A 728 -21.70 29.86 20.66
C THR A 728 -21.43 30.98 21.66
N THR A 729 -20.72 30.67 22.75
CA THR A 729 -20.24 31.62 23.77
C THR A 729 -18.75 31.41 24.05
N ASN A 730 -18.19 32.09 25.05
CA ASN A 730 -16.77 32.01 25.38
C ASN A 730 -16.40 30.59 25.89
N PRO A 731 -15.28 29.98 25.43
CA PRO A 731 -14.81 28.68 25.91
C PRO A 731 -14.69 28.56 27.44
N ASP A 732 -14.26 29.62 28.13
CA ASP A 732 -14.06 29.60 29.58
C ASP A 732 -15.37 29.28 30.32
N GLU A 733 -16.49 29.82 29.84
CA GLU A 733 -17.82 29.55 30.42
C GLU A 733 -18.19 28.08 30.30
N ILE A 734 -17.90 27.45 29.16
CA ILE A 734 -18.22 26.03 28.94
C ILE A 734 -17.26 25.15 29.71
N LEU A 735 -15.98 25.50 29.76
CA LEU A 735 -14.98 24.75 30.52
C LEU A 735 -15.28 24.78 32.02
N ASP A 736 -15.68 25.92 32.57
CA ASP A 736 -16.10 26.04 33.98
C ASP A 736 -17.32 25.16 34.27
N ARG A 737 -18.31 25.14 33.36
CA ARG A 737 -19.46 24.23 33.48
C ARG A 737 -19.06 22.76 33.39
N VAL A 738 -18.16 22.40 32.46
CA VAL A 738 -17.62 21.03 32.36
C VAL A 738 -16.94 20.64 33.68
N ASN A 739 -16.09 21.50 34.22
CA ASN A 739 -15.40 21.26 35.50
C ASN A 739 -16.40 21.13 36.67
N SER A 740 -17.44 21.97 36.70
CA SER A 740 -18.51 21.89 37.70
C SER A 740 -19.31 20.59 37.60
N ILE A 741 -19.58 20.11 36.40
CA ILE A 741 -20.29 18.83 36.19
C ILE A 741 -19.37 17.69 36.57
N VAL A 742 -18.12 17.67 36.08
CA VAL A 742 -17.12 16.65 36.40
C VAL A 742 -16.95 16.52 37.91
N ASN A 743 -16.87 17.63 38.64
CA ASN A 743 -16.82 17.69 40.10
C ASN A 743 -15.79 16.72 40.72
N GLY A 744 -14.60 16.64 40.10
CA GLY A 744 -13.51 15.77 40.53
C GLY A 744 -13.70 14.26 40.32
N ARG A 745 -14.79 13.82 39.67
CA ARG A 745 -15.04 12.40 39.37
C ARG A 745 -14.05 11.82 38.34
N VAL A 746 -13.55 12.67 37.45
CA VAL A 746 -12.54 12.39 36.41
C VAL A 746 -11.61 13.60 36.28
N ASP A 747 -10.42 13.39 35.72
CA ASP A 747 -9.50 14.48 35.36
C ASP A 747 -9.92 15.10 34.02
N VAL A 748 -9.76 16.42 33.88
CA VAL A 748 -10.07 17.18 32.66
C VAL A 748 -8.79 17.78 32.10
N GLU A 749 -8.47 17.43 30.86
CA GLU A 749 -7.36 18.00 30.10
C GLU A 749 -7.90 18.82 28.93
N LEU A 750 -7.52 20.11 28.86
CA LEU A 750 -7.86 21.01 27.76
C LEU A 750 -6.86 20.83 26.61
N TYR A 751 -7.35 20.45 25.43
CA TYR A 751 -6.53 20.29 24.22
C TYR A 751 -6.45 21.56 23.37
N THR A 752 -7.59 22.14 23.03
CA THR A 752 -7.65 23.39 22.26
C THR A 752 -8.98 24.10 22.49
N SER A 753 -8.98 25.42 22.38
CA SER A 753 -10.18 26.22 22.48
C SER A 753 -10.05 27.58 21.78
N ASN A 754 -11.15 28.07 21.23
CA ASN A 754 -11.32 29.47 20.83
C ASN A 754 -12.79 29.89 20.91
N ALA A 755 -13.01 31.19 21.10
CA ALA A 755 -14.33 31.79 21.06
C ALA A 755 -14.90 31.81 19.62
N PRO A 756 -16.24 31.96 19.46
CA PRO A 756 -16.85 32.31 18.19
C PRO A 756 -16.16 33.53 17.56
N VAL A 757 -16.00 33.51 16.24
CA VAL A 757 -15.25 34.55 15.53
C VAL A 757 -16.18 35.32 14.59
N HIS A 758 -16.26 36.64 14.81
CA HIS A 758 -16.89 37.56 13.87
C HIS A 758 -15.94 37.85 12.72
N LEU A 759 -16.47 37.76 11.51
CA LEU A 759 -15.71 37.87 10.27
C LEU A 759 -16.21 39.06 9.45
N SER A 760 -15.32 39.56 8.60
CA SER A 760 -15.65 40.66 7.70
C SER A 760 -16.47 40.16 6.51
N VAL A 761 -17.38 41.00 6.05
CA VAL A 761 -18.18 40.78 4.83
C VAL A 761 -18.05 41.99 3.92
N VAL A 762 -18.42 41.82 2.66
CA VAL A 762 -18.37 42.88 1.64
C VAL A 762 -19.76 43.09 1.06
N ASP A 763 -20.19 44.34 0.96
CA ASP A 763 -21.48 44.69 0.35
C ASP A 763 -21.59 44.15 -1.09
N GLY A 764 -22.74 43.56 -1.39
CA GLY A 764 -23.06 42.94 -2.67
C GLY A 764 -22.79 41.44 -2.75
N TYR A 765 -22.33 40.82 -1.65
CA TYR A 765 -22.16 39.36 -1.55
C TYR A 765 -23.16 38.76 -0.55
N ASP A 766 -23.64 37.56 -0.86
CA ASP A 766 -24.50 36.80 0.05
C ASP A 766 -23.73 36.40 1.31
N THR A 767 -24.42 36.40 2.45
CA THR A 767 -23.81 36.09 3.75
C THR A 767 -24.51 34.94 4.47
N ASP A 768 -23.76 34.24 5.31
CA ASP A 768 -24.28 33.15 6.16
C ASP A 768 -23.49 33.05 7.48
N VAL A 769 -23.85 32.08 8.31
CA VAL A 769 -23.11 31.72 9.53
C VAL A 769 -22.57 30.30 9.44
N ALA A 770 -21.40 30.03 10.04
CA ALA A 770 -20.79 28.71 10.04
C ALA A 770 -20.94 28.03 11.40
N SER A 771 -21.38 26.76 11.37
CA SER A 771 -21.43 25.91 12.58
C SER A 771 -20.12 25.16 12.86
N PHE A 772 -19.12 25.33 12.00
CA PHE A 772 -17.77 24.79 12.14
C PHE A 772 -16.78 25.90 12.51
N ASN A 773 -15.57 25.50 12.86
CA ASN A 773 -14.45 26.39 13.16
C ASN A 773 -13.36 26.17 12.11
N THR A 774 -12.46 27.13 11.97
CA THR A 774 -11.41 27.17 10.94
C THR A 774 -10.08 27.57 11.58
N ASP A 775 -9.04 27.73 10.76
CA ASP A 775 -7.72 28.22 11.17
C ASP A 775 -7.67 29.72 11.53
N ILE A 776 -8.66 30.52 11.14
CA ILE A 776 -8.69 31.99 11.36
C ILE A 776 -8.33 32.43 12.80
N PRO A 777 -8.89 31.82 13.87
CA PRO A 777 -8.58 32.23 15.25
C PRO A 777 -7.12 32.01 15.67
N TYR A 778 -6.37 31.20 14.93
CA TYR A 778 -4.99 30.81 15.24
C TYR A 778 -3.95 31.66 14.51
N PHE A 779 -4.37 32.52 13.58
CA PHE A 779 -3.51 33.45 12.87
C PHE A 779 -3.58 34.85 13.48
N LYS A 780 -2.44 35.39 13.91
CA LYS A 780 -2.33 36.68 14.59
C LYS A 780 -2.00 37.78 13.58
N PHE A 781 -2.97 38.64 13.30
CA PHE A 781 -2.83 39.80 12.44
C PHE A 781 -3.90 40.85 12.75
N ASP A 782 -3.64 42.11 12.41
CA ASP A 782 -4.54 43.25 12.70
C ASP A 782 -5.52 43.57 11.55
N GLY A 783 -5.49 42.76 10.48
CA GLY A 783 -6.29 42.96 9.28
C GLY A 783 -7.72 42.40 9.38
N LYS A 784 -8.39 42.32 8.23
CA LYS A 784 -9.75 41.77 8.11
C LYS A 784 -9.74 40.35 7.58
N ALA A 785 -10.37 39.41 8.28
CA ALA A 785 -10.57 38.03 7.83
C ALA A 785 -11.92 37.87 7.12
N TYR A 786 -11.92 37.12 6.01
CA TYR A 786 -13.09 36.72 5.24
C TYR A 786 -13.06 35.20 5.09
N LEU A 787 -14.21 34.56 5.19
CA LEU A 787 -14.37 33.11 5.05
C LEU A 787 -15.39 32.81 3.96
N VAL A 788 -14.93 32.24 2.85
CA VAL A 788 -15.78 31.98 1.68
C VAL A 788 -15.15 30.94 0.75
N GLY A 789 -15.96 30.03 0.22
CA GLY A 789 -15.58 29.04 -0.78
C GLY A 789 -16.79 28.32 -1.36
N ALA A 790 -16.55 27.48 -2.37
CA ALA A 790 -17.59 26.69 -3.03
C ALA A 790 -17.81 25.33 -2.33
N GLY A 791 -18.95 24.69 -2.60
CA GLY A 791 -19.31 23.43 -1.95
C GLY A 791 -19.92 23.63 -0.57
N SER A 792 -20.37 22.53 0.03
CA SER A 792 -21.10 22.54 1.31
C SER A 792 -20.36 21.75 2.38
N ILE A 793 -20.20 22.34 3.57
CA ILE A 793 -19.67 21.63 4.73
C ILE A 793 -20.47 20.36 5.08
N THR A 794 -21.75 20.28 4.68
CA THR A 794 -22.56 19.07 4.89
C THR A 794 -22.09 17.87 4.08
N ASP A 795 -21.29 18.10 3.05
CA ASP A 795 -20.73 17.06 2.20
C ASP A 795 -19.25 16.78 2.50
N ALA A 796 -18.60 17.62 3.31
CA ALA A 796 -17.25 17.38 3.82
C ALA A 796 -17.19 16.11 4.70
N HIS A 797 -16.00 15.52 4.80
CA HIS A 797 -15.65 14.44 5.72
C HIS A 797 -16.46 13.13 5.55
N CYS A 798 -17.13 12.96 4.41
CA CYS A 798 -17.90 11.75 4.12
C CYS A 798 -17.53 11.13 2.76
N SER A 799 -18.02 9.93 2.47
CA SER A 799 -17.70 9.20 1.23
C SER A 799 -18.32 9.83 -0.02
N ARG A 800 -19.35 10.67 0.15
CA ARG A 800 -20.00 11.39 -0.95
C ARG A 800 -19.42 12.78 -1.21
N GLU A 801 -18.35 13.18 -0.52
CA GLU A 801 -17.76 14.52 -0.66
C GLU A 801 -17.57 14.88 -2.12
N TYR A 802 -18.11 16.04 -2.51
CA TYR A 802 -18.09 16.53 -3.88
C TYR A 802 -18.13 18.06 -3.94
N ILE A 803 -17.75 18.59 -5.10
CA ILE A 803 -17.97 19.97 -5.52
C ILE A 803 -18.56 20.00 -6.94
N ASP A 804 -19.50 20.92 -7.17
CA ASP A 804 -20.01 21.20 -8.51
C ASP A 804 -18.94 21.95 -9.33
N ILE A 805 -18.65 21.48 -10.54
CA ILE A 805 -17.63 22.07 -11.41
C ILE A 805 -17.98 23.53 -11.75
N ALA A 806 -19.25 23.82 -12.01
CA ALA A 806 -19.72 25.17 -12.29
C ALA A 806 -19.50 26.14 -11.10
N ASP A 807 -19.69 25.65 -9.87
CA ASP A 807 -19.45 26.44 -8.66
C ASP A 807 -17.94 26.67 -8.45
N LEU A 808 -17.12 25.67 -8.76
CA LEU A 808 -15.66 25.79 -8.70
C LEU A 808 -15.11 26.79 -9.73
N GLU A 809 -15.60 26.75 -10.96
CA GLU A 809 -15.24 27.74 -12.00
C GLU A 809 -15.68 29.14 -11.59
N THR A 810 -16.91 29.28 -11.07
CA THR A 810 -17.45 30.53 -10.53
C THR A 810 -16.58 31.06 -9.38
N LEU A 811 -16.07 30.18 -8.53
CA LEU A 811 -15.23 30.55 -7.39
C LEU A 811 -13.92 31.22 -7.81
N VAL A 812 -13.31 30.82 -8.93
CA VAL A 812 -12.09 31.46 -9.45
C VAL A 812 -12.33 32.95 -9.72
N ASP A 813 -13.41 33.25 -10.45
CA ASP A 813 -13.76 34.63 -10.79
C ASP A 813 -14.26 35.40 -9.56
N PHE A 814 -14.93 34.72 -8.64
CA PHE A 814 -15.32 35.27 -7.34
C PHE A 814 -14.10 35.76 -6.57
N TYR A 815 -13.09 34.90 -6.35
CA TYR A 815 -11.86 35.25 -5.63
C TYR A 815 -11.08 36.36 -6.34
N PHE A 816 -11.00 36.32 -7.68
CA PHE A 816 -10.34 37.37 -8.45
C PHE A 816 -11.01 38.74 -8.25
N ASN A 817 -12.33 38.81 -8.43
CA ASN A 817 -13.07 40.07 -8.31
C ASN A 817 -13.08 40.61 -6.88
N LEU A 818 -13.26 39.72 -5.90
CA LEU A 818 -13.18 40.07 -4.49
C LEU A 818 -11.78 40.59 -4.14
N GLY A 819 -10.74 39.89 -4.58
CA GLY A 819 -9.35 40.28 -4.36
C GLY A 819 -9.05 41.67 -4.91
N LYS A 820 -9.46 41.97 -6.15
CA LYS A 820 -9.31 43.32 -6.73
C LYS A 820 -9.99 44.39 -5.89
N LYS A 821 -11.21 44.12 -5.41
CA LYS A 821 -11.99 45.06 -4.60
C LYS A 821 -11.29 45.35 -3.26
N LEU A 822 -10.79 44.30 -2.59
CA LEU A 822 -10.10 44.43 -1.30
C LEU A 822 -8.73 45.11 -1.43
N ILE A 823 -7.94 44.76 -2.44
CA ILE A 823 -6.65 45.40 -2.71
C ILE A 823 -6.85 46.89 -3.00
N SER A 824 -7.87 47.24 -3.80
CA SER A 824 -8.18 48.65 -4.11
C SER A 824 -8.67 49.44 -2.90
N ALA A 825 -9.25 48.78 -1.89
CA ALA A 825 -9.67 49.41 -0.64
C ALA A 825 -8.54 49.57 0.39
N SER A 826 -7.40 48.90 0.17
CA SER A 826 -6.19 48.97 1.01
C SER A 826 -5.20 50.05 0.56
N LYS A 827 -5.38 50.58 -0.66
CA LYS A 827 -4.62 51.72 -1.21
C LYS A 827 -5.40 52.99 -0.97
#